data_AF-A0A924R636-F1
#
_entry.id   AF-A0A924R636-F1
#
_cell.length_a   1.000
_cell.length_b   1.000
_cell.length_c   1.000
_cell.angle_alpha   90.00
_cell.angle_beta   90.00
_cell.angle_gamma   90.00
#
_symmetry.space_group_name_H-M   'P 1'
#
loop_
_entity.id
_entity.type
_entity.pdbx_description
1 polymer ?
#
loop_
_entity_poly.entity_id
_entity_poly.type
_entity_poly.pdbx_seq_one_letter_code
_entity_poly.pdbx_strand_id
1 'polypeptide(L)'
;MNKKMLLSMCIFGLNSMFPSANAFELATHGVLTNQAYASSALGTSSGLIQRLGLFDIANPFGENYYDFTSSATNRRSANNFEAKLMLDLRPDRLRIRGWLMRGAIREDDITTAAGAYKYGQPLDDKDPAGNINRLCNHFLNPFTRNALVAPFGFNLAYFYCEDFNFTAVDWAIGTENAFSANVQAAPNYRNHFTVFSAREAMWRALTLLNRDGTPAARIGGDTPTQVRNAYWATTFRALGDVLHLSQDMAQPQHTRNEPHPPSDPVSVETYMEARAVGDRTFKFQGTTLTIESLPPLPLNVAYPIPRFNRYSDYWSTAAGADSVNIGKGLADYSSRGFFTPNQSLGDPSNGLPRPVNMESAYTISAINTPVGGAPCPGLQMGLPTYAWASVPDSVSGVPSRPIRMANRGLLPSKWTIGRCVLVDQGDLLIPRAVAYSAGLIDYFFRGQLEITPPAEGIYSLVDHFDFSGAGKTATDTTTGFKGFKSIKLKLRNATPDITPSGGGVAVPQSMTAPGGTLVAVLKFYRNTKHTDDLANELANTADYVANRSTVEEIVVSSRVKDAGGNLLGAAIPITTTAQTFTFEFDQELPINATDVKLQVVYRGVLGSEADAVVVETLDISEPTFLSYLNASDYIHIGNGFYTRDQINAATPAGAALRSQIQPPSCIDGLTNQLANGCFQPFGVNFAMKFGTVTNTAVAGFAVPANKNFNRLGTLIPAGANVVMNLAANTSPCSAAATKVSPGATVQTDYELQGDGSTIPRITTSQVKYNVRGIRTHFVAVCTHNGDGVPHTADITQAQVIQLAIPADAKPLKLSTFNYGAL
;
A
#
# COMPACT_ATOMS: atom_id res chain seq x y z
N MET A 1 27.11 -3.14 68.37
CA MET A 1 27.52 -3.83 67.12
C MET A 1 26.60 -3.38 65.99
N ASN A 2 27.20 -2.95 64.88
CA ASN A 2 26.66 -1.92 64.00
C ASN A 2 25.89 -2.51 62.80
N LYS A 3 24.69 -1.97 62.52
CA LYS A 3 23.75 -2.33 61.43
C LYS A 3 24.29 -2.17 60.00
N LYS A 4 25.57 -1.83 59.82
CA LYS A 4 26.22 -1.63 58.52
C LYS A 4 26.93 -2.88 57.95
N MET A 5 27.07 -3.96 58.74
CA MET A 5 27.81 -5.16 58.28
C MET A 5 26.91 -6.27 57.71
N LEU A 6 25.60 -6.29 58.01
CA LEU A 6 24.67 -7.24 57.38
C LEU A 6 24.16 -6.79 55.99
N LEU A 7 24.34 -5.51 55.62
CA LEU A 7 23.88 -5.02 54.31
C LEU A 7 24.91 -5.21 53.20
N SER A 8 26.21 -5.31 53.52
CA SER A 8 27.27 -5.48 52.51
C SER A 8 27.50 -6.93 52.08
N MET A 9 27.13 -7.94 52.88
CA MET A 9 27.21 -9.35 52.45
C MET A 9 26.03 -9.82 51.59
N CYS A 10 24.91 -9.08 51.57
CA CYS A 10 23.82 -9.35 50.63
C CYS A 10 23.99 -8.64 49.27
N ILE A 11 24.95 -7.72 49.11
CA ILE A 11 25.11 -6.94 47.86
C ILE A 11 26.20 -7.50 46.94
N PHE A 12 27.15 -8.31 47.46
CA PHE A 12 28.20 -8.93 46.64
C PHE A 12 27.97 -10.40 46.28
N GLY A 13 26.90 -11.04 46.79
CA GLY A 13 26.49 -12.40 46.42
C GLY A 13 25.37 -12.48 45.37
N LEU A 14 24.89 -11.35 44.87
CA LEU A 14 23.73 -11.29 43.96
C LEU A 14 24.07 -10.89 42.53
N ASN A 15 25.30 -10.51 42.19
CA ASN A 15 25.66 -10.10 40.81
C ASN A 15 26.30 -11.20 39.95
N SER A 16 26.45 -12.43 40.45
CA SER A 16 27.10 -13.53 39.71
C SER A 16 26.25 -14.80 39.58
N MET A 17 24.95 -14.71 39.86
CA MET A 17 23.99 -15.82 39.70
C MET A 17 22.66 -15.34 39.11
N PHE A 18 22.72 -14.68 37.96
CA PHE A 18 21.53 -14.47 37.14
C PHE A 18 21.81 -14.99 35.73
N PRO A 19 21.44 -16.25 35.40
CA PRO A 19 21.16 -16.55 34.01
C PRO A 19 20.00 -15.63 33.60
N SER A 20 20.24 -14.82 32.57
CA SER A 20 19.22 -14.07 31.86
C SER A 20 18.00 -14.96 31.61
N ALA A 21 16.92 -14.68 32.33
CA ALA A 21 15.61 -15.27 32.04
C ALA A 21 15.06 -14.53 30.83
N ASN A 22 15.46 -14.95 29.63
CA ASN A 22 14.82 -14.49 28.40
C ASN A 22 13.43 -15.11 28.34
N ALA A 23 12.43 -14.25 28.34
CA ALA A 23 11.03 -14.60 28.15
C ALA A 23 10.75 -14.84 26.67
N PHE A 24 10.01 -15.90 26.39
CA PHE A 24 9.43 -16.32 25.11
C PHE A 24 10.38 -16.49 23.92
N GLU A 25 9.90 -17.18 22.88
CA GLU A 25 10.51 -17.32 21.54
C GLU A 25 10.53 -15.98 20.76
N LEU A 26 10.79 -14.84 21.43
CA LEU A 26 10.60 -13.51 20.84
C LEU A 26 11.49 -13.28 19.63
N ALA A 27 12.77 -13.65 19.70
CA ALA A 27 13.65 -13.54 18.55
C ALA A 27 13.26 -14.54 17.46
N THR A 28 12.80 -15.73 17.83
CA THR A 28 12.29 -16.75 16.89
C THR A 28 11.15 -16.20 16.05
N HIS A 29 10.10 -15.64 16.67
CA HIS A 29 8.99 -15.02 15.94
C HIS A 29 9.44 -13.82 15.10
N GLY A 30 10.39 -13.03 15.60
CA GLY A 30 11.03 -11.97 14.84
C GLY A 30 11.69 -12.46 13.54
N VAL A 31 12.52 -13.52 13.61
CA VAL A 31 13.23 -14.06 12.43
C VAL A 31 12.30 -14.79 11.46
N LEU A 32 11.29 -15.52 11.97
CA LEU A 32 10.25 -16.14 11.13
C LEU A 32 9.49 -15.09 10.34
N THR A 33 9.10 -13.99 11.00
CA THR A 33 8.37 -12.88 10.39
C THR A 33 9.22 -12.14 9.34
N ASN A 34 10.51 -11.93 9.62
CA ASN A 34 11.43 -11.35 8.65
C ASN A 34 11.53 -12.20 7.38
N GLN A 35 11.64 -13.53 7.53
CA GLN A 35 11.71 -14.44 6.38
C GLN A 35 10.36 -14.52 5.64
N ALA A 36 9.24 -14.47 6.36
CA ALA A 36 7.90 -14.44 5.77
C ALA A 36 7.68 -13.18 4.93
N TYR A 37 8.12 -12.01 5.42
CA TYR A 37 8.13 -10.77 4.64
C TYR A 37 8.94 -10.94 3.35
N ALA A 38 10.18 -11.45 3.45
CA ALA A 38 11.06 -11.63 2.30
C ALA A 38 10.49 -12.59 1.24
N SER A 39 9.65 -13.54 1.66
CA SER A 39 9.02 -14.53 0.79
C SER A 39 7.65 -14.10 0.24
N SER A 40 7.01 -13.11 0.88
CA SER A 40 5.70 -12.58 0.49
C SER A 40 5.80 -11.59 -0.69
N ALA A 41 4.65 -11.23 -1.25
CA ALA A 41 4.52 -10.18 -2.24
C ALA A 41 5.01 -8.82 -1.73
N LEU A 42 4.99 -8.54 -0.42
CA LEU A 42 5.55 -7.29 0.13
C LEU A 42 7.07 -7.22 0.02
N GLY A 43 7.76 -8.36 0.09
CA GLY A 43 9.22 -8.43 -0.04
C GLY A 43 9.71 -8.58 -1.48
N THR A 44 8.86 -9.12 -2.37
CA THR A 44 9.26 -9.51 -3.73
C THR A 44 8.63 -8.67 -4.85
N SER A 45 7.50 -8.00 -4.61
CA SER A 45 6.77 -7.22 -5.63
C SER A 45 6.91 -5.71 -5.42
N SER A 46 7.70 -5.07 -6.26
CA SER A 46 7.74 -3.60 -6.34
C SER A 46 6.37 -3.00 -6.70
N GLY A 47 5.57 -3.71 -7.49
CA GLY A 47 4.22 -3.30 -7.87
C GLY A 47 3.26 -3.19 -6.69
N LEU A 48 3.31 -4.11 -5.71
CA LEU A 48 2.44 -4.02 -4.52
C LEU A 48 2.75 -2.77 -3.69
N ILE A 49 4.03 -2.49 -3.43
CA ILE A 49 4.45 -1.30 -2.68
C ILE A 49 3.99 0.00 -3.37
N GLN A 50 4.07 0.05 -4.70
CA GLN A 50 3.55 1.16 -5.49
C GLN A 50 2.04 1.31 -5.38
N ARG A 51 1.26 0.21 -5.48
CA ARG A 51 -0.20 0.23 -5.32
C ARG A 51 -0.64 0.77 -3.96
N LEU A 52 0.10 0.45 -2.89
CA LEU A 52 -0.16 0.96 -1.54
C LEU A 52 0.16 2.46 -1.40
N GLY A 53 0.83 3.07 -2.39
CA GLY A 53 1.27 4.47 -2.36
C GLY A 53 2.39 4.73 -1.37
N LEU A 54 3.18 3.68 -1.06
CA LEU A 54 4.32 3.71 -0.15
C LEU A 54 5.61 3.85 -0.97
N PHE A 55 6.03 5.09 -1.25
CA PHE A 55 7.23 5.34 -2.05
C PHE A 55 8.47 5.58 -1.18
N ASP A 56 9.63 5.13 -1.69
CA ASP A 56 10.88 4.86 -0.97
C ASP A 56 11.53 6.11 -0.34
N ILE A 57 11.35 6.26 0.98
CA ILE A 57 12.13 7.13 1.86
C ILE A 57 12.73 6.29 2.99
N ALA A 58 13.90 6.70 3.50
CA ALA A 58 14.49 6.09 4.69
C ALA A 58 13.59 6.34 5.91
N ASN A 59 13.24 5.29 6.67
CA ASN A 59 12.35 5.35 7.84
C ASN A 59 10.98 6.02 7.57
N PRO A 60 10.19 5.50 6.60
CA PRO A 60 8.97 6.17 6.16
C PRO A 60 7.97 6.39 7.29
N PHE A 61 7.95 5.51 8.29
CA PHE A 61 6.89 5.51 9.29
C PHE A 61 7.23 6.26 10.58
N GLY A 62 8.50 6.61 10.79
CA GLY A 62 8.97 7.12 12.08
C GLY A 62 8.84 6.08 13.20
N GLU A 63 8.91 6.53 14.46
CA GLU A 63 8.85 5.66 15.65
C GLU A 63 7.43 5.54 16.24
N ASN A 64 6.48 6.35 15.78
CA ASN A 64 5.15 6.41 16.37
C ASN A 64 4.20 5.45 15.68
N TYR A 65 3.28 4.90 16.46
CA TYR A 65 2.13 4.14 15.98
C TYR A 65 0.92 4.46 16.84
N TYR A 66 -0.27 4.13 16.36
CA TYR A 66 -1.51 4.25 17.11
C TYR A 66 -1.97 2.91 17.64
N ASP A 67 -2.47 2.94 18.85
CA ASP A 67 -3.25 1.90 19.51
C ASP A 67 -4.68 2.46 19.64
N PHE A 68 -5.65 1.83 18.99
CA PHE A 68 -7.01 2.36 18.94
C PHE A 68 -8.06 1.28 19.11
N THR A 69 -9.13 1.69 19.78
CA THR A 69 -10.36 0.93 19.97
C THR A 69 -11.47 1.54 19.11
N SER A 70 -12.68 1.03 19.25
CA SER A 70 -13.88 1.69 18.69
C SER A 70 -14.15 3.08 19.26
N SER A 71 -13.61 3.41 20.44
CA SER A 71 -13.93 4.64 21.18
C SER A 71 -12.73 5.54 21.51
N ALA A 72 -11.50 5.03 21.39
CA ALA A 72 -10.29 5.77 21.76
C ALA A 72 -9.17 5.56 20.73
N THR A 73 -8.28 6.53 20.63
CA THR A 73 -7.02 6.40 19.88
C THR A 73 -5.91 6.99 20.74
N ASN A 74 -4.87 6.18 20.99
CA ASN A 74 -3.73 6.53 21.81
C ASN A 74 -2.46 6.45 20.97
N ARG A 75 -1.58 7.44 21.12
CA ARG A 75 -0.26 7.43 20.48
C ARG A 75 0.70 6.59 21.33
N ARG A 76 1.40 5.67 20.68
CA ARG A 76 2.48 4.85 21.23
C ARG A 76 3.76 5.10 20.41
N SER A 77 4.89 4.64 20.95
CA SER A 77 6.19 4.76 20.27
C SER A 77 6.98 3.45 20.37
N ALA A 78 7.76 3.14 19.35
CA ALA A 78 8.64 1.98 19.31
C ALA A 78 9.61 2.01 20.50
N ASN A 79 9.85 0.83 21.09
CA ASN A 79 10.62 0.65 22.30
C ASN A 79 12.04 0.11 22.01
N ASN A 80 12.99 0.41 22.90
CA ASN A 80 14.33 -0.16 22.87
C ASN A 80 14.39 -1.66 23.26
N PHE A 81 13.30 -2.24 23.75
CA PHE A 81 13.20 -3.67 24.06
C PHE A 81 13.24 -4.54 22.78
N GLU A 82 12.18 -4.48 21.98
CA GLU A 82 12.02 -5.06 20.65
C GLU A 82 13.19 -4.70 19.70
N ALA A 83 13.76 -3.51 19.85
CA ALA A 83 14.98 -3.07 19.16
C ALA A 83 16.18 -4.02 19.33
N LYS A 84 16.35 -4.54 20.55
CA LYS A 84 17.46 -5.42 20.93
C LYS A 84 17.21 -6.85 20.48
N LEU A 85 15.96 -7.29 20.40
CA LEU A 85 15.61 -8.65 19.97
C LEU A 85 15.72 -8.81 18.44
N MET A 86 15.63 -7.71 17.69
CA MET A 86 15.92 -7.67 16.26
C MET A 86 17.44 -7.69 15.95
N LEU A 87 18.24 -8.40 16.76
CA LEU A 87 19.72 -8.48 16.66
C LEU A 87 20.16 -8.80 15.21
N ASP A 88 21.25 -8.15 14.80
CA ASP A 88 21.90 -8.14 13.48
C ASP A 88 21.23 -7.39 12.32
N LEU A 89 19.94 -7.01 12.37
CA LEU A 89 19.25 -6.37 11.24
C LEU A 89 19.24 -4.82 11.26
N ARG A 90 20.34 -4.14 11.58
CA ARG A 90 20.41 -2.66 11.40
C ARG A 90 20.48 -2.21 9.93
N PRO A 91 19.57 -2.66 9.07
CA PRO A 91 18.86 -1.71 8.20
C PRO A 91 17.34 -1.93 8.33
N ASP A 92 16.51 -0.88 8.31
CA ASP A 92 15.05 -0.95 8.10
C ASP A 92 14.10 -1.24 9.28
N ARG A 93 14.52 -0.98 10.54
CA ARG A 93 13.68 -1.16 11.74
C ARG A 93 12.40 -0.31 11.78
N LEU A 94 12.35 0.78 11.03
CA LEU A 94 11.18 1.67 10.90
C LEU A 94 10.54 1.60 9.51
N ARG A 95 10.87 0.56 8.72
CA ARG A 95 10.18 0.21 7.47
C ARG A 95 9.19 -0.94 7.72
N ILE A 96 8.52 -1.38 6.65
CA ILE A 96 7.47 -2.42 6.68
C ILE A 96 7.92 -3.65 7.48
N ARG A 97 9.09 -4.22 7.11
CA ARG A 97 9.61 -5.43 7.77
C ARG A 97 9.85 -5.24 9.27
N GLY A 98 10.38 -4.08 9.67
CA GLY A 98 10.66 -3.79 11.07
C GLY A 98 9.39 -3.67 11.92
N TRP A 99 8.31 -3.12 11.35
CA TRP A 99 7.01 -3.05 12.04
C TRP A 99 6.29 -4.40 12.11
N LEU A 100 6.38 -5.24 11.08
CA LEU A 100 5.90 -6.62 11.14
C LEU A 100 6.59 -7.41 12.26
N MET A 101 7.93 -7.38 12.29
CA MET A 101 8.70 -8.03 13.35
C MET A 101 8.36 -7.49 14.73
N ARG A 102 8.11 -6.18 14.84
CA ARG A 102 7.73 -5.54 16.10
C ARG A 102 6.42 -6.12 16.64
N GLY A 103 5.41 -6.26 15.79
CA GLY A 103 4.17 -6.91 16.20
C GLY A 103 4.41 -8.32 16.71
N ALA A 104 5.11 -9.13 15.92
CA ALA A 104 5.38 -10.52 16.30
C ALA A 104 6.08 -10.63 17.67
N ILE A 105 7.08 -9.79 17.94
CA ILE A 105 7.78 -9.76 19.24
C ILE A 105 6.86 -9.32 20.40
N ARG A 106 5.84 -8.50 20.14
CA ARG A 106 5.01 -7.87 21.17
C ARG A 106 3.73 -8.63 21.48
N GLU A 107 3.40 -9.64 20.68
CA GLU A 107 2.24 -10.49 20.94
C GLU A 107 2.43 -11.41 22.16
N ASP A 108 3.64 -11.50 22.71
CA ASP A 108 3.96 -12.19 23.96
C ASP A 108 4.10 -11.25 25.17
N ASP A 109 3.58 -10.02 25.08
CA ASP A 109 3.66 -9.06 26.18
C ASP A 109 2.91 -9.57 27.45
N ILE A 110 3.58 -9.43 28.61
CA ILE A 110 3.01 -9.66 29.94
C ILE A 110 2.92 -8.34 30.71
N THR A 111 1.72 -7.99 31.15
CA THR A 111 1.41 -6.73 31.83
C THR A 111 1.38 -6.82 33.36
N THR A 112 1.47 -8.02 33.96
CA THR A 112 1.52 -8.16 35.43
C THR A 112 2.87 -7.71 36.01
N ALA A 113 2.87 -7.01 37.15
CA ALA A 113 4.09 -6.50 37.79
C ALA A 113 5.12 -7.60 38.12
N ALA A 114 4.64 -8.80 38.48
CA ALA A 114 5.49 -9.97 38.73
C ALA A 114 6.05 -10.58 37.42
N GLY A 115 5.28 -10.54 36.32
CA GLY A 115 5.75 -10.92 34.99
C GLY A 115 6.79 -9.95 34.44
N ALA A 116 6.49 -8.65 34.37
CA ALA A 116 7.43 -7.64 33.89
C ALA A 116 8.72 -7.57 34.73
N TYR A 117 8.64 -7.75 36.05
CA TYR A 117 9.83 -7.82 36.92
C TYR A 117 10.70 -9.06 36.64
N LYS A 118 10.08 -10.22 36.35
CA LYS A 118 10.79 -11.48 36.11
C LYS A 118 11.39 -11.57 34.71
N TYR A 119 10.80 -10.89 33.74
CA TYR A 119 11.06 -11.09 32.31
C TYR A 119 11.62 -9.85 31.57
N GLY A 120 11.70 -8.70 32.25
CA GLY A 120 12.32 -7.49 31.71
C GLY A 120 11.57 -6.85 30.53
N GLN A 121 10.30 -7.20 30.33
CA GLN A 121 9.46 -6.65 29.27
C GLN A 121 8.87 -5.28 29.67
N PRO A 122 8.80 -4.30 28.76
CA PRO A 122 8.15 -3.02 29.01
C PRO A 122 6.63 -3.19 29.19
N LEU A 123 6.07 -2.51 30.19
CA LEU A 123 4.62 -2.43 30.47
C LEU A 123 3.93 -1.35 29.61
N ASP A 124 4.23 -1.28 28.32
CA ASP A 124 3.76 -0.21 27.43
C ASP A 124 2.44 -0.52 26.70
N ASP A 125 1.88 -1.72 26.86
CA ASP A 125 0.53 -2.08 26.39
C ASP A 125 -0.53 -2.02 27.51
N LYS A 126 -0.61 -0.86 28.17
CA LYS A 126 -1.69 -0.60 29.14
C LYS A 126 -3.02 -0.49 28.39
N ASP A 127 -3.82 -1.54 28.46
CA ASP A 127 -5.19 -1.53 27.95
C ASP A 127 -6.10 -0.66 28.86
N PRO A 128 -6.98 0.18 28.28
CA PRO A 128 -7.84 1.06 29.06
C PRO A 128 -8.81 0.33 30.01
N ALA A 129 -9.08 -0.95 29.77
CA ALA A 129 -9.95 -1.79 30.59
C ALA A 129 -9.17 -2.69 31.58
N GLY A 130 -7.85 -2.52 31.71
CA GLY A 130 -7.01 -3.27 32.64
C GLY A 130 -5.80 -3.90 31.95
N ASN A 131 -4.88 -4.45 32.72
CA ASN A 131 -3.73 -5.18 32.16
C ASN A 131 -4.19 -6.43 31.38
N ILE A 132 -3.67 -6.67 30.17
CA ILE A 132 -3.92 -7.87 29.35
C ILE A 132 -2.62 -8.68 29.26
N ASN A 133 -2.69 -10.00 29.42
CA ASN A 133 -1.59 -10.89 29.06
C ASN A 133 -1.94 -11.60 27.76
N ARG A 134 -1.18 -11.32 26.70
CA ARG A 134 -1.52 -11.74 25.34
C ARG A 134 -1.36 -13.24 25.11
N LEU A 135 -0.30 -13.82 25.69
CA LEU A 135 0.03 -15.26 25.68
C LEU A 135 -1.14 -16.20 26.03
N CYS A 136 -2.13 -15.71 26.78
CA CYS A 136 -3.23 -16.53 27.27
C CYS A 136 -4.16 -17.04 26.16
N ASN A 137 -4.14 -16.40 24.98
CA ASN A 137 -5.02 -16.73 23.86
C ASN A 137 -4.27 -17.34 22.66
N HIS A 138 -3.08 -17.92 22.85
CA HIS A 138 -2.22 -18.42 21.76
C HIS A 138 -2.53 -19.85 21.30
N PHE A 139 -3.52 -20.49 21.92
CA PHE A 139 -3.82 -21.91 21.73
C PHE A 139 -5.02 -22.15 20.80
N LEU A 140 -4.96 -23.24 20.04
CA LEU A 140 -6.07 -23.75 19.26
C LEU A 140 -5.96 -25.27 19.17
N ASN A 141 -6.93 -26.00 19.69
CA ASN A 141 -7.10 -27.40 19.32
C ASN A 141 -7.90 -27.48 18.01
N PRO A 142 -7.31 -27.85 16.85
CA PRO A 142 -8.04 -27.87 15.57
C PRO A 142 -9.08 -28.98 15.48
N PHE A 143 -8.94 -30.04 16.29
CA PHE A 143 -9.90 -31.14 16.32
C PHE A 143 -11.23 -30.71 16.95
N THR A 144 -11.18 -29.99 18.08
CA THR A 144 -12.38 -29.51 18.78
C THR A 144 -12.75 -28.06 18.46
N ARG A 145 -11.83 -27.30 17.86
CA ARG A 145 -11.88 -25.84 17.67
C ARG A 145 -12.06 -25.04 18.96
N ASN A 146 -11.49 -25.54 20.06
CA ASN A 146 -11.55 -24.90 21.36
C ASN A 146 -10.22 -24.26 21.74
N ALA A 147 -10.32 -23.14 22.46
CA ALA A 147 -9.21 -22.49 23.13
C ALA A 147 -8.66 -23.37 24.27
N LEU A 148 -7.49 -22.99 24.79
CA LEU A 148 -7.04 -23.49 26.08
C LEU A 148 -8.02 -23.04 27.16
N VAL A 149 -8.53 -23.99 27.95
CA VAL A 149 -9.43 -23.71 29.07
C VAL A 149 -8.67 -23.89 30.37
N ALA A 150 -8.94 -23.04 31.36
CA ALA A 150 -8.39 -23.19 32.69
C ALA A 150 -8.87 -24.50 33.36
N PRO A 151 -7.99 -25.46 33.71
CA PRO A 151 -8.39 -26.55 34.56
C PRO A 151 -8.69 -25.98 35.95
N PHE A 152 -9.82 -26.36 36.52
CA PHE A 152 -10.22 -26.00 37.86
C PHE A 152 -9.14 -26.42 38.87
N GLY A 153 -8.50 -25.42 39.50
CA GLY A 153 -7.69 -25.61 40.71
C GLY A 153 -6.18 -25.69 40.48
N PHE A 154 -5.50 -24.56 40.77
CA PHE A 154 -4.09 -24.46 41.16
C PHE A 154 -3.03 -24.96 40.17
N ASN A 155 -2.75 -24.17 39.13
CA ASN A 155 -1.46 -24.23 38.43
C ASN A 155 -0.87 -22.80 38.34
N LEU A 156 0.41 -22.63 38.67
CA LEU A 156 1.10 -21.32 38.79
C LEU A 156 1.13 -20.50 37.48
N ALA A 157 0.96 -21.14 36.32
CA ALA A 157 0.76 -20.45 35.04
C ALA A 157 -0.54 -19.63 34.99
N TYR A 158 -1.57 -20.00 35.77
CA TYR A 158 -2.86 -19.32 35.85
C TYR A 158 -2.86 -18.08 36.73
N PHE A 159 -1.81 -17.83 37.51
CA PHE A 159 -1.73 -16.64 38.36
C PHE A 159 -1.61 -15.33 37.54
N TYR A 160 -1.37 -15.45 36.24
CA TYR A 160 -1.12 -14.33 35.35
C TYR A 160 -2.26 -14.11 34.35
N CYS A 161 -3.03 -15.14 33.97
CA CYS A 161 -3.98 -15.03 32.86
C CYS A 161 -5.42 -14.87 33.35
N GLU A 162 -5.96 -13.66 33.26
CA GLU A 162 -7.35 -13.34 33.63
C GLU A 162 -8.32 -13.44 32.43
N ASP A 163 -7.80 -13.44 31.19
CA ASP A 163 -8.57 -13.38 29.93
C ASP A 163 -8.45 -14.66 29.07
N PHE A 164 -8.49 -15.87 29.66
CA PHE A 164 -8.68 -17.09 28.86
C PHE A 164 -10.11 -17.12 28.36
N ASN A 165 -10.35 -17.04 27.04
CA ASN A 165 -11.63 -17.43 26.42
C ASN A 165 -11.61 -17.45 24.88
N PHE A 166 -10.52 -17.03 24.22
CA PHE A 166 -10.45 -16.96 22.77
C PHE A 166 -9.50 -18.01 22.21
N THR A 167 -9.84 -18.60 21.07
CA THR A 167 -8.85 -19.35 20.29
C THR A 167 -7.82 -18.38 19.73
N ALA A 168 -6.62 -18.88 19.40
CA ALA A 168 -5.62 -18.09 18.67
C ALA A 168 -6.18 -17.41 17.41
N VAL A 169 -7.15 -18.05 16.75
CA VAL A 169 -7.75 -17.55 15.50
C VAL A 169 -8.73 -16.42 15.76
N ASP A 170 -9.60 -16.60 16.76
CA ASP A 170 -10.52 -15.55 17.22
C ASP A 170 -9.73 -14.34 17.71
N TRP A 171 -8.62 -14.63 18.40
CA TRP A 171 -7.74 -13.62 18.96
C TRP A 171 -6.98 -12.84 17.88
N ALA A 172 -6.45 -13.52 16.88
CA ALA A 172 -5.78 -12.89 15.74
C ALA A 172 -6.73 -12.03 14.90
N ILE A 173 -7.95 -12.52 14.67
CA ILE A 173 -8.89 -11.85 13.77
C ILE A 173 -9.65 -10.72 14.47
N GLY A 174 -9.90 -10.83 15.78
CA GLY A 174 -10.70 -9.87 16.54
C GLY A 174 -12.20 -10.16 16.48
N THR A 175 -12.57 -11.44 16.61
CA THR A 175 -13.94 -11.95 16.45
C THR A 175 -14.31 -12.88 17.60
N GLU A 176 -15.60 -13.18 17.75
CA GLU A 176 -16.09 -14.22 18.66
C GLU A 176 -16.02 -15.62 18.02
N ASN A 177 -16.07 -15.72 16.69
CA ASN A 177 -15.99 -16.99 15.97
C ASN A 177 -15.47 -16.80 14.53
N ALA A 178 -14.17 -16.99 14.37
CA ALA A 178 -13.40 -16.91 13.14
C ALA A 178 -13.76 -17.98 12.11
N PHE A 179 -14.36 -19.09 12.53
CA PHE A 179 -14.75 -20.19 11.67
C PHE A 179 -16.18 -20.07 11.14
N SER A 180 -16.98 -19.16 11.68
CA SER A 180 -18.34 -18.87 11.21
C SER A 180 -18.36 -18.39 9.76
N ALA A 181 -19.43 -18.65 9.00
CA ALA A 181 -19.54 -18.17 7.62
C ALA A 181 -19.60 -16.63 7.52
N ASN A 182 -20.04 -15.97 8.59
CA ASN A 182 -20.18 -14.52 8.68
C ASN A 182 -19.30 -13.98 9.82
N VAL A 183 -18.01 -13.76 9.53
CA VAL A 183 -17.05 -13.24 10.50
C VAL A 183 -17.29 -11.75 10.71
N GLN A 184 -17.57 -11.35 11.94
CA GLN A 184 -17.80 -9.96 12.34
C GLN A 184 -16.82 -9.59 13.46
N ALA A 185 -16.52 -8.30 13.58
CA ALA A 185 -15.70 -7.80 14.68
C ALA A 185 -16.45 -7.97 16.01
N ALA A 186 -15.75 -8.46 17.03
CA ALA A 186 -16.33 -8.58 18.36
C ALA A 186 -16.54 -7.17 18.98
N PRO A 187 -17.71 -6.88 19.58
CA PRO A 187 -18.08 -5.53 19.99
C PRO A 187 -17.27 -4.99 21.18
N ASN A 188 -16.78 -5.88 22.06
CA ASN A 188 -16.01 -5.54 23.26
C ASN A 188 -14.66 -6.26 23.26
N TYR A 189 -13.94 -6.17 22.14
CA TYR A 189 -12.72 -6.93 21.93
C TYR A 189 -11.50 -6.20 22.51
N ARG A 190 -10.78 -6.85 23.43
CA ARG A 190 -9.66 -6.26 24.19
C ARG A 190 -8.32 -6.23 23.45
N ASN A 191 -8.12 -7.06 22.43
CA ASN A 191 -6.89 -6.99 21.65
C ASN A 191 -7.01 -5.97 20.51
N HIS A 192 -6.19 -4.93 20.59
CA HIS A 192 -6.23 -3.80 19.66
C HIS A 192 -5.36 -4.02 18.42
N PHE A 193 -4.80 -5.22 18.24
CA PHE A 193 -3.90 -5.56 17.15
C PHE A 193 -4.32 -6.83 16.43
N THR A 194 -5.46 -6.71 15.76
CA THR A 194 -6.10 -7.80 15.02
C THR A 194 -6.09 -7.54 13.53
N VAL A 195 -6.60 -8.49 12.75
CA VAL A 195 -6.94 -8.25 11.34
C VAL A 195 -7.87 -7.04 11.18
N PHE A 196 -8.91 -6.89 12.01
CA PHE A 196 -9.79 -5.71 11.96
C PHE A 196 -9.05 -4.41 12.28
N SER A 197 -8.18 -4.41 13.28
CA SER A 197 -7.34 -3.25 13.61
C SER A 197 -6.40 -2.90 12.45
N ALA A 198 -5.77 -3.89 11.82
CA ALA A 198 -4.92 -3.67 10.66
C ALA A 198 -5.70 -3.08 9.47
N ARG A 199 -6.93 -3.53 9.23
CA ARG A 199 -7.81 -2.97 8.17
C ARG A 199 -8.22 -1.53 8.46
N GLU A 200 -8.62 -1.24 9.69
CA GLU A 200 -8.96 0.13 10.10
C GLU A 200 -7.76 1.07 10.02
N ALA A 201 -6.58 0.60 10.48
CA ALA A 201 -5.34 1.37 10.40
C ALA A 201 -4.95 1.64 8.95
N MET A 202 -5.05 0.64 8.06
CA MET A 202 -4.79 0.79 6.63
C MET A 202 -5.74 1.82 6.00
N TRP A 203 -7.03 1.76 6.33
CA TRP A 203 -8.02 2.73 5.86
C TRP A 203 -7.68 4.15 6.31
N ARG A 204 -7.35 4.35 7.59
CA ARG A 204 -6.95 5.66 8.14
C ARG A 204 -5.63 6.15 7.57
N ALA A 205 -4.67 5.26 7.32
CA ALA A 205 -3.40 5.59 6.69
C ALA A 205 -3.59 6.07 5.24
N LEU A 206 -4.57 5.51 4.52
CA LEU A 206 -4.88 5.90 3.15
C LEU A 206 -5.70 7.19 3.09
N THR A 207 -6.67 7.38 4.01
CA THR A 207 -7.71 8.41 3.88
C THR A 207 -7.68 9.52 4.93
N LEU A 208 -7.00 9.33 6.07
CA LEU A 208 -7.16 10.15 7.29
C LEU A 208 -8.62 10.26 7.76
N LEU A 209 -9.46 9.28 7.43
CA LEU A 209 -10.83 9.17 7.90
C LEU A 209 -11.02 7.87 8.68
N ASN A 210 -11.91 7.87 9.66
CA ASN A 210 -12.44 6.67 10.28
C ASN A 210 -13.41 5.96 9.32
N ARG A 211 -13.80 4.72 9.63
CA ARG A 211 -14.80 3.96 8.83
C ARG A 211 -16.12 4.70 8.61
N ASP A 212 -16.55 5.49 9.58
CA ASP A 212 -17.81 6.28 9.51
C ASP A 212 -17.67 7.56 8.66
N GLY A 213 -16.47 7.87 8.16
CA GLY A 213 -16.18 9.05 7.35
C GLY A 213 -15.81 10.29 8.16
N THR A 214 -15.79 10.21 9.49
CA THR A 214 -15.28 11.29 10.34
C THR A 214 -13.75 11.38 10.25
N PRO A 215 -13.14 12.56 10.47
CA PRO A 215 -11.68 12.69 10.49
C PRO A 215 -11.02 11.76 11.51
N ALA A 216 -9.98 11.04 11.09
CA ALA A 216 -9.16 10.22 11.97
C ALA A 216 -8.41 11.09 12.98
N ALA A 217 -8.18 10.54 14.18
CA ALA A 217 -7.51 11.25 15.26
C ALA A 217 -6.10 11.72 14.85
N ARG A 218 -5.77 12.96 15.21
CA ARG A 218 -4.44 13.58 15.08
C ARG A 218 -3.96 14.00 16.46
N ILE A 219 -2.94 13.32 17.00
CA ILE A 219 -2.49 13.51 18.38
C ILE A 219 -1.14 14.22 18.40
N GLY A 220 -1.04 15.32 19.15
CA GLY A 220 0.22 16.01 19.40
C GLY A 220 0.70 16.97 18.31
N GLY A 221 -0.20 17.44 17.43
CA GLY A 221 0.14 18.42 16.39
C GLY A 221 0.90 17.87 15.19
N ASP A 222 0.97 16.55 15.05
CA ASP A 222 1.61 15.87 13.92
C ASP A 222 1.02 16.32 12.56
N THR A 223 1.87 16.43 11.54
CA THR A 223 1.45 16.72 10.16
C THR A 223 0.58 15.59 9.60
N PRO A 224 -0.24 15.85 8.57
CA PRO A 224 -1.00 14.80 7.89
C PRO A 224 -0.14 13.60 7.47
N THR A 225 1.07 13.85 6.95
CA THR A 225 2.03 12.80 6.58
C THR A 225 2.45 11.96 7.79
N GLN A 226 2.81 12.59 8.91
CA GLN A 226 3.23 11.89 10.13
C GLN A 226 2.10 11.02 10.71
N VAL A 227 0.86 11.53 10.71
CA VAL A 227 -0.30 10.77 11.17
C VAL A 227 -0.57 9.54 10.29
N ARG A 228 -0.52 9.69 8.96
CA ARG A 228 -0.69 8.56 8.02
C ARG A 228 0.40 7.51 8.18
N ASN A 229 1.63 7.97 8.37
CA ASN A 229 2.79 7.13 8.59
C ASN A 229 2.68 6.31 9.89
N ALA A 230 2.17 6.92 10.96
CA ALA A 230 1.89 6.21 12.21
C ALA A 230 0.74 5.18 12.06
N TYR A 231 -0.30 5.47 11.27
CA TYR A 231 -1.33 4.47 10.95
C TYR A 231 -0.79 3.33 10.08
N TRP A 232 0.10 3.61 9.13
CA TRP A 232 0.79 2.54 8.39
C TRP A 232 1.66 1.68 9.31
N ALA A 233 2.40 2.28 10.24
CA ALA A 233 3.12 1.54 11.28
C ALA A 233 2.18 0.63 12.07
N THR A 234 1.00 1.13 12.48
CA THR A 234 -0.03 0.31 13.15
C THR A 234 -0.51 -0.84 12.27
N THR A 235 -0.76 -0.64 10.98
CA THR A 235 -1.18 -1.71 10.05
C THR A 235 -0.19 -2.87 10.07
N PHE A 236 1.10 -2.57 9.90
CA PHE A 236 2.14 -3.60 9.84
C PHE A 236 2.42 -4.22 11.20
N ARG A 237 2.36 -3.42 12.28
CA ARG A 237 2.49 -3.93 13.65
C ARG A 237 1.35 -4.88 14.00
N ALA A 238 0.10 -4.51 13.72
CA ALA A 238 -1.05 -5.39 13.96
C ALA A 238 -0.97 -6.67 13.14
N LEU A 239 -0.52 -6.59 11.88
CA LEU A 239 -0.30 -7.80 11.08
C LEU A 239 0.79 -8.69 11.69
N GLY A 240 1.85 -8.12 12.27
CA GLY A 240 2.89 -8.87 12.99
C GLY A 240 2.36 -9.78 14.09
N ASP A 241 1.41 -9.32 14.90
CA ASP A 241 0.78 -10.11 15.98
C ASP A 241 -0.06 -11.25 15.41
N VAL A 242 -0.78 -10.98 14.34
CA VAL A 242 -1.54 -12.00 13.62
C VAL A 242 -0.59 -13.10 13.10
N LEU A 243 0.61 -12.73 12.64
CA LEU A 243 1.61 -13.70 12.20
C LEU A 243 2.18 -14.52 13.37
N HIS A 244 2.41 -13.90 14.53
CA HIS A 244 2.83 -14.60 15.76
C HIS A 244 1.89 -15.77 16.10
N LEU A 245 0.59 -15.48 16.17
CA LEU A 245 -0.44 -16.48 16.51
C LEU A 245 -0.53 -17.59 15.45
N SER A 246 -0.15 -17.32 14.20
CA SER A 246 -0.03 -18.36 13.17
C SER A 246 1.23 -19.20 13.37
N GLN A 247 2.36 -18.55 13.71
CA GLN A 247 3.64 -19.20 13.98
C GLN A 247 3.55 -20.13 15.21
N ASP A 248 2.76 -19.77 16.21
CA ASP A 248 2.47 -20.64 17.36
C ASP A 248 1.80 -21.95 16.94
N MET A 249 1.06 -21.99 15.82
CA MET A 249 0.53 -23.25 15.31
C MET A 249 1.61 -24.18 14.77
N ALA A 250 2.83 -23.67 14.52
CA ALA A 250 4.01 -24.48 14.22
C ALA A 250 4.67 -25.07 15.48
N GLN A 251 3.99 -25.00 16.63
CA GLN A 251 4.41 -25.52 17.92
C GLN A 251 3.35 -26.52 18.40
N PRO A 252 3.65 -27.83 18.49
CA PRO A 252 2.62 -28.83 18.77
C PRO A 252 1.87 -28.64 20.09
N GLN A 253 2.48 -28.03 21.13
CA GLN A 253 1.82 -27.79 22.42
C GLN A 253 0.69 -26.76 22.31
N HIS A 254 0.89 -25.68 21.53
CA HIS A 254 -0.15 -24.68 21.20
C HIS A 254 -1.34 -25.28 20.45
N THR A 255 -1.09 -26.31 19.61
CA THR A 255 -2.16 -26.97 18.82
C THR A 255 -2.84 -28.15 19.51
N ARG A 256 -2.36 -28.49 20.71
CA ARG A 256 -2.86 -29.59 21.56
C ARG A 256 -3.42 -29.09 22.89
N ASN A 257 -3.51 -27.76 23.06
CA ASN A 257 -3.92 -27.10 24.30
C ASN A 257 -3.12 -27.60 25.51
N GLU A 258 -1.80 -27.72 25.35
CA GLU A 258 -0.89 -28.11 26.44
C GLU A 258 -0.25 -26.85 27.04
N PRO A 259 -0.75 -26.34 28.19
CA PRO A 259 -0.21 -25.14 28.81
C PRO A 259 1.20 -25.41 29.34
N HIS A 260 2.10 -24.45 29.15
CA HIS A 260 3.46 -24.50 29.65
C HIS A 260 3.88 -23.14 30.22
N PRO A 261 4.64 -23.09 31.34
CA PRO A 261 5.08 -21.83 31.92
C PRO A 261 6.22 -21.19 31.09
N PRO A 262 6.40 -19.85 31.13
CA PRO A 262 7.45 -19.14 30.38
C PRO A 262 8.90 -19.49 30.78
N SER A 263 9.07 -20.26 31.86
CA SER A 263 10.36 -20.76 32.33
C SER A 263 10.38 -22.28 32.40
N ASP A 264 9.50 -22.95 31.64
CA ASP A 264 9.42 -24.41 31.65
C ASP A 264 10.77 -24.98 31.20
N PRO A 265 11.45 -25.73 32.05
CA PRO A 265 12.62 -26.48 31.64
C PRO A 265 12.39 -27.30 30.35
N VAL A 266 11.19 -27.79 30.06
CA VAL A 266 10.91 -28.74 28.96
C VAL A 266 10.52 -28.06 27.63
N SER A 267 10.54 -26.72 27.53
CA SER A 267 9.97 -26.04 26.35
C SER A 267 10.82 -26.18 25.07
N VAL A 268 10.15 -26.49 23.96
CA VAL A 268 10.66 -26.33 22.58
C VAL A 268 11.19 -24.91 22.36
N GLU A 269 10.52 -23.98 23.04
CA GLU A 269 10.73 -22.56 23.00
C GLU A 269 12.16 -22.11 23.30
N THR A 270 12.71 -22.59 24.41
CA THR A 270 14.06 -22.20 24.81
C THR A 270 15.11 -22.70 23.82
N TYR A 271 14.88 -23.86 23.19
CA TYR A 271 15.83 -24.44 22.24
C TYR A 271 15.79 -23.76 20.88
N MET A 272 14.60 -23.43 20.35
CA MET A 272 14.49 -22.71 19.09
C MET A 272 14.96 -21.26 19.23
N GLU A 273 14.66 -20.62 20.35
CA GLU A 273 15.15 -19.28 20.66
C GLU A 273 16.68 -19.24 20.66
N ALA A 274 17.32 -20.18 21.35
CA ALA A 274 18.78 -20.31 21.33
C ALA A 274 19.35 -20.45 19.90
N ARG A 275 18.65 -21.15 19.00
CA ARG A 275 19.06 -21.27 17.59
C ARG A 275 18.79 -19.98 16.80
N ALA A 276 17.74 -19.23 17.13
CA ALA A 276 17.41 -17.95 16.51
C ALA A 276 18.45 -16.87 16.85
N VAL A 277 18.84 -16.77 18.14
CA VAL A 277 19.83 -15.78 18.61
C VAL A 277 21.28 -16.28 18.54
N GLY A 278 21.49 -17.57 18.28
CA GLY A 278 22.82 -18.18 18.25
C GLY A 278 23.45 -18.40 19.64
N ASP A 279 22.65 -18.45 20.70
CA ASP A 279 23.12 -18.63 22.08
C ASP A 279 23.50 -20.08 22.34
N ARG A 280 24.81 -20.33 22.47
CA ARG A 280 25.36 -21.68 22.66
C ARG A 280 25.09 -22.26 24.05
N THR A 281 24.66 -21.44 25.03
CA THR A 281 24.40 -21.89 26.40
C THR A 281 22.98 -21.54 26.82
N PHE A 282 22.14 -22.56 26.98
CA PHE A 282 20.71 -22.37 27.30
C PHE A 282 20.20 -23.47 28.23
N LYS A 283 19.06 -23.26 28.86
CA LYS A 283 18.41 -24.29 29.71
C LYS A 283 17.51 -25.18 28.86
N PHE A 284 17.62 -26.49 29.04
CA PHE A 284 16.78 -27.49 28.40
C PHE A 284 16.57 -28.68 29.33
N GLN A 285 15.32 -29.09 29.48
CA GLN A 285 14.78 -30.00 30.49
C GLN A 285 15.39 -29.79 31.89
N GLY A 286 15.58 -28.53 32.28
CA GLY A 286 16.05 -28.14 33.62
C GLY A 286 17.55 -28.22 33.78
N THR A 287 18.24 -28.64 32.71
CA THR A 287 19.69 -28.76 32.64
C THR A 287 20.24 -27.60 31.82
N THR A 288 21.33 -26.98 32.28
CA THR A 288 22.06 -26.02 31.45
C THR A 288 22.86 -26.82 30.41
N LEU A 289 22.56 -26.61 29.14
CA LEU A 289 23.28 -27.21 28.03
C LEU A 289 24.19 -26.17 27.40
N THR A 290 25.44 -26.55 27.14
CA THR A 290 26.34 -25.81 26.26
C THR A 290 26.61 -26.68 25.04
N ILE A 291 26.28 -26.18 23.84
CA ILE A 291 26.46 -26.89 22.58
C ILE A 291 27.51 -26.16 21.74
N GLU A 292 28.56 -26.87 21.31
CA GLU A 292 29.68 -26.27 20.55
C GLU A 292 29.24 -25.58 19.25
N SER A 293 28.23 -26.14 18.59
CA SER A 293 27.62 -25.60 17.36
C SER A 293 26.11 -25.87 17.34
N LEU A 294 25.31 -24.81 17.38
CA LEU A 294 23.86 -24.88 17.13
C LEU A 294 23.58 -24.79 15.63
N PRO A 295 22.78 -25.72 15.05
CA PRO A 295 22.35 -25.56 13.68
C PRO A 295 21.40 -24.35 13.58
N PRO A 296 21.53 -23.52 12.53
CA PRO A 296 20.62 -22.40 12.32
C PRO A 296 19.18 -22.90 12.15
N LEU A 297 18.20 -22.02 12.34
CA LEU A 297 16.82 -22.32 11.99
C LEU A 297 16.72 -22.57 10.46
N PRO A 298 15.89 -23.53 10.00
CA PRO A 298 15.73 -23.87 8.58
C PRO A 298 14.86 -22.85 7.82
N LEU A 299 15.19 -21.56 7.93
CA LEU A 299 14.41 -20.45 7.38
C LEU A 299 14.36 -20.43 5.84
N ASN A 300 15.39 -20.97 5.19
CA ASN A 300 15.55 -20.95 3.74
C ASN A 300 15.15 -22.27 3.06
N VAL A 301 14.48 -23.16 3.79
CA VAL A 301 13.95 -24.40 3.20
C VAL A 301 12.66 -24.09 2.46
N ALA A 302 12.62 -24.41 1.17
CA ALA A 302 11.45 -24.12 0.34
C ALA A 302 10.25 -24.97 0.77
N TYR A 303 9.13 -24.31 1.04
CA TYR A 303 7.81 -24.91 1.20
C TYR A 303 6.79 -24.09 0.39
N PRO A 304 5.78 -24.72 -0.25
CA PRO A 304 4.77 -23.97 -1.01
C PRO A 304 4.04 -22.98 -0.10
N ILE A 305 4.00 -21.70 -0.49
CA ILE A 305 3.22 -20.67 0.20
C ILE A 305 1.73 -21.02 0.05
N PRO A 306 1.02 -21.40 1.13
CA PRO A 306 -0.39 -21.76 1.03
C PRO A 306 -1.22 -20.54 0.65
N ARG A 307 -2.26 -20.79 -0.15
CA ARG A 307 -3.30 -19.83 -0.50
C ARG A 307 -4.63 -20.38 -0.04
N PHE A 308 -5.34 -19.62 0.78
CA PHE A 308 -6.68 -19.97 1.24
C PHE A 308 -7.64 -18.82 1.03
N ASN A 309 -8.94 -19.13 1.06
CA ASN A 309 -9.97 -18.14 0.82
C ASN A 309 -10.40 -17.40 2.09
N ARG A 310 -10.03 -17.87 3.29
CA ARG A 310 -10.34 -17.22 4.57
C ARG A 310 -9.10 -17.10 5.46
N TYR A 311 -9.08 -16.12 6.36
CA TYR A 311 -8.00 -16.01 7.36
C TYR A 311 -7.93 -17.26 8.25
N SER A 312 -9.05 -17.76 8.75
CA SER A 312 -9.08 -18.92 9.66
C SER A 312 -8.52 -20.20 9.05
N ASP A 313 -8.58 -20.34 7.73
CA ASP A 313 -8.06 -21.50 7.00
C ASP A 313 -6.53 -21.63 7.11
N TYR A 314 -5.81 -20.53 7.37
CA TYR A 314 -4.36 -20.59 7.64
C TYR A 314 -4.05 -21.30 8.97
N TRP A 315 -4.97 -21.29 9.93
CA TRP A 315 -4.86 -22.05 11.18
C TRP A 315 -5.44 -23.44 11.03
N SER A 316 -6.69 -23.56 10.56
CA SER A 316 -7.37 -24.85 10.39
C SER A 316 -8.47 -24.77 9.33
N THR A 317 -8.52 -25.74 8.42
CA THR A 317 -9.54 -25.79 7.36
C THR A 317 -10.70 -26.73 7.70
N ALA A 318 -10.61 -27.48 8.79
CA ALA A 318 -11.57 -28.53 9.14
C ALA A 318 -11.72 -28.66 10.67
N ALA A 319 -12.54 -29.61 11.12
CA ALA A 319 -12.69 -29.97 12.53
C ALA A 319 -12.90 -31.48 12.65
N GLY A 320 -12.82 -32.02 13.86
CA GLY A 320 -13.05 -33.44 14.13
C GLY A 320 -12.17 -34.34 13.26
N ALA A 321 -12.74 -35.44 12.77
CA ALA A 321 -12.02 -36.39 11.91
C ALA A 321 -11.44 -35.74 10.65
N ASP A 322 -12.07 -34.71 10.10
CA ASP A 322 -11.60 -34.06 8.88
C ASP A 322 -10.34 -33.22 9.12
N SER A 323 -10.19 -32.59 10.29
CA SER A 323 -8.92 -31.92 10.67
C SER A 323 -7.74 -32.91 10.66
N VAL A 324 -8.01 -34.17 11.00
CA VAL A 324 -7.03 -35.25 11.05
C VAL A 324 -6.76 -35.87 9.68
N ASN A 325 -7.76 -35.93 8.79
CA ASN A 325 -7.61 -36.65 7.52
C ASN A 325 -7.23 -35.73 6.36
N ILE A 326 -7.83 -34.56 6.31
CA ILE A 326 -7.78 -33.65 5.15
C ILE A 326 -7.53 -32.20 5.53
N GLY A 327 -7.40 -31.88 6.83
CA GLY A 327 -7.09 -30.55 7.33
C GLY A 327 -5.77 -30.03 6.77
N LYS A 328 -5.79 -28.78 6.31
CA LYS A 328 -4.70 -28.09 5.59
C LYS A 328 -4.18 -26.87 6.32
N GLY A 329 -4.79 -26.44 7.42
CA GLY A 329 -4.26 -25.35 8.22
C GLY A 329 -2.98 -25.77 8.95
N LEU A 330 -2.20 -24.81 9.40
CA LEU A 330 -0.94 -25.09 10.09
C LEU A 330 -1.17 -25.87 11.40
N ALA A 331 -2.26 -25.55 12.12
CA ALA A 331 -2.65 -26.28 13.32
C ALA A 331 -3.06 -27.72 12.99
N ASP A 332 -3.78 -27.94 11.87
CA ASP A 332 -4.16 -29.28 11.42
C ASP A 332 -2.91 -30.14 11.17
N TYR A 333 -1.89 -29.58 10.51
CA TYR A 333 -0.62 -30.26 10.24
C TYR A 333 0.14 -30.58 11.53
N SER A 334 0.29 -29.59 12.41
CA SER A 334 1.06 -29.70 13.64
C SER A 334 0.42 -30.69 14.63
N SER A 335 -0.88 -30.52 14.92
CA SER A 335 -1.62 -31.35 15.88
C SER A 335 -1.67 -32.82 15.45
N ARG A 336 -1.93 -33.09 14.17
CA ARG A 336 -1.95 -34.43 13.58
C ARG A 336 -0.56 -35.06 13.49
N GLY A 337 0.45 -34.24 13.24
CA GLY A 337 1.78 -34.69 12.84
C GLY A 337 2.69 -35.03 14.01
N PHE A 338 2.50 -34.41 15.17
CA PHE A 338 3.51 -34.45 16.22
C PHE A 338 2.93 -34.71 17.61
N PHE A 339 3.70 -35.45 18.40
CA PHE A 339 3.46 -35.63 19.83
C PHE A 339 4.06 -34.46 20.64
N THR A 340 3.57 -34.29 21.86
CA THR A 340 4.04 -33.28 22.83
C THR A 340 4.49 -33.94 24.13
N PRO A 341 5.20 -33.23 25.03
CA PRO A 341 5.64 -33.78 26.31
C PRO A 341 4.51 -34.40 27.15
N ASN A 342 3.35 -33.76 27.25
CA ASN A 342 2.22 -34.31 28.03
C ASN A 342 1.34 -35.27 27.22
N GLN A 343 1.31 -35.19 25.90
CA GLN A 343 0.56 -36.10 25.03
C GLN A 343 1.49 -36.91 24.12
N SER A 344 2.44 -37.62 24.74
CA SER A 344 3.44 -38.45 24.06
C SER A 344 2.88 -39.85 23.68
N LEU A 345 3.68 -40.65 22.98
CA LEU A 345 3.33 -42.01 22.57
C LEU A 345 3.06 -42.92 23.77
N GLY A 346 1.90 -43.59 23.76
CA GLY A 346 1.44 -44.45 24.85
C GLY A 346 0.96 -43.70 26.09
N ASP A 347 0.91 -42.36 26.07
CA ASP A 347 0.35 -41.60 27.19
C ASP A 347 -1.19 -41.68 27.18
N PRO A 348 -1.84 -42.09 28.28
CA PRO A 348 -3.30 -42.21 28.33
C PRO A 348 -4.03 -40.86 28.23
N SER A 349 -3.35 -39.74 28.49
CA SER A 349 -3.94 -38.40 28.33
C SER A 349 -3.98 -37.91 26.86
N ASN A 350 -3.30 -38.62 25.94
CA ASN A 350 -3.37 -38.33 24.52
C ASN A 350 -4.69 -38.84 23.92
N GLY A 351 -5.70 -37.98 23.95
CA GLY A 351 -7.05 -38.25 23.44
C GLY A 351 -7.27 -37.95 21.95
N LEU A 352 -6.24 -37.53 21.21
CA LEU A 352 -6.37 -37.19 19.78
C LEU A 352 -6.15 -38.43 18.90
N PRO A 353 -6.89 -38.58 17.77
CA PRO A 353 -6.72 -39.74 16.88
C PRO A 353 -5.34 -39.84 16.22
N ARG A 354 -4.61 -38.72 16.08
CA ARG A 354 -3.26 -38.67 15.51
C ARG A 354 -2.32 -37.73 16.28
N PRO A 355 -1.00 -38.00 16.27
CA PRO A 355 -0.37 -39.23 15.78
C PRO A 355 -0.90 -40.46 16.54
N VAL A 356 -0.92 -41.62 15.88
CA VAL A 356 -1.55 -42.83 16.42
C VAL A 356 -0.92 -43.17 17.77
N ASN A 357 -1.72 -43.28 18.82
CA ASN A 357 -1.21 -43.46 20.19
C ASN A 357 -0.90 -44.94 20.51
N MET A 358 -0.26 -45.66 19.60
CA MET A 358 0.08 -47.08 19.74
C MET A 358 1.47 -47.37 19.17
N GLU A 359 2.34 -48.02 19.94
CA GLU A 359 3.74 -48.29 19.55
C GLU A 359 3.85 -49.11 18.25
N SER A 360 2.90 -50.02 18.00
CA SER A 360 2.83 -50.83 16.79
C SER A 360 2.64 -50.05 15.49
N ALA A 361 2.27 -48.76 15.57
CA ALA A 361 2.13 -47.89 14.40
C ALA A 361 3.47 -47.27 13.94
N TYR A 362 4.57 -47.52 14.65
CA TYR A 362 5.87 -46.89 14.40
C TYR A 362 6.97 -47.91 14.18
N THR A 363 7.99 -47.51 13.43
CA THR A 363 9.24 -48.27 13.37
C THR A 363 10.09 -47.94 14.59
N ILE A 364 10.45 -48.94 15.40
CA ILE A 364 11.21 -48.75 16.65
C ILE A 364 12.69 -49.07 16.41
N SER A 365 13.58 -48.13 16.74
CA SER A 365 15.02 -48.29 16.51
C SER A 365 15.89 -47.57 17.54
N ALA A 366 16.96 -48.23 18.01
CA ALA A 366 17.99 -47.67 18.89
C ALA A 366 19.12 -46.95 18.13
N ILE A 367 18.97 -46.79 16.81
CA ILE A 367 19.98 -46.19 15.96
C ILE A 367 19.93 -44.65 16.10
N ASN A 368 21.01 -44.07 16.63
CA ASN A 368 21.23 -42.61 16.70
C ASN A 368 21.67 -42.00 15.35
N THR A 369 22.07 -42.84 14.38
CA THR A 369 22.41 -42.39 13.02
C THR A 369 21.18 -42.40 12.10
N PRO A 370 20.94 -41.32 11.36
CA PRO A 370 19.78 -41.20 10.48
C PRO A 370 19.80 -42.22 9.33
N VAL A 371 18.61 -42.68 8.94
CA VAL A 371 18.33 -42.94 7.53
C VAL A 371 18.30 -41.56 6.84
N GLY A 372 19.46 -41.06 6.38
CA GLY A 372 19.54 -39.84 5.55
C GLY A 372 20.37 -38.62 6.01
N GLY A 373 21.31 -38.72 6.97
CA GLY A 373 22.24 -37.65 7.41
C GLY A 373 21.57 -36.48 8.18
N ALA A 374 21.94 -36.00 9.37
CA ALA A 374 23.15 -35.99 10.18
C ALA A 374 22.92 -36.48 11.64
N PRO A 375 23.96 -36.78 12.43
CA PRO A 375 23.81 -37.06 13.87
C PRO A 375 23.17 -35.89 14.63
N CYS A 376 22.46 -36.19 15.72
CA CYS A 376 21.90 -35.16 16.60
C CYS A 376 23.03 -34.30 17.21
N PRO A 377 23.07 -32.97 17.00
CA PRO A 377 24.18 -32.15 17.47
C PRO A 377 24.33 -32.22 19.01
N GLY A 378 25.48 -32.68 19.51
CA GLY A 378 25.88 -32.54 20.92
C GLY A 378 25.27 -33.54 21.92
N LEU A 379 25.21 -34.85 21.63
CA LEU A 379 24.95 -35.86 22.67
C LEU A 379 25.96 -37.02 22.56
N GLN A 380 26.83 -37.09 23.56
CA GLN A 380 27.50 -38.30 24.01
C GLN A 380 26.95 -38.56 25.41
N MET A 381 25.91 -39.40 25.54
CA MET A 381 25.44 -40.08 26.76
C MET A 381 24.16 -40.89 26.43
N GLY A 382 24.30 -42.23 26.31
CA GLY A 382 23.20 -43.21 26.11
C GLY A 382 22.68 -43.34 24.66
N LEU A 383 22.32 -44.55 24.23
CA LEU A 383 21.60 -44.81 22.97
C LEU A 383 20.09 -44.79 23.24
N PRO A 384 19.38 -43.66 23.07
CA PRO A 384 17.92 -43.64 23.15
C PRO A 384 17.29 -44.49 22.05
N THR A 385 16.14 -45.09 22.35
CA THR A 385 15.29 -45.74 21.36
C THR A 385 14.28 -44.73 20.84
N TYR A 386 14.08 -44.68 19.53
CA TYR A 386 13.17 -43.77 18.85
C TYR A 386 12.02 -44.52 18.17
N ALA A 387 10.86 -43.88 18.16
CA ALA A 387 9.73 -44.23 17.31
C ALA A 387 9.80 -43.39 16.03
N TRP A 388 9.74 -44.03 14.86
CA TRP A 388 9.89 -43.39 13.56
C TRP A 388 8.61 -43.52 12.72
N ALA A 389 8.20 -42.43 12.10
CA ALA A 389 7.13 -42.40 11.10
C ALA A 389 7.28 -41.20 10.16
N SER A 390 6.61 -41.26 9.01
CA SER A 390 6.41 -40.12 8.13
C SER A 390 5.25 -39.25 8.63
N VAL A 391 5.39 -37.93 8.46
CA VAL A 391 4.34 -36.96 8.80
C VAL A 391 3.52 -36.64 7.55
N PRO A 392 2.21 -36.89 7.54
CA PRO A 392 1.36 -36.62 6.39
C PRO A 392 1.12 -35.11 6.20
N ASP A 393 1.16 -34.66 4.94
CA ASP A 393 0.97 -33.26 4.55
C ASP A 393 -0.14 -33.11 3.50
N SER A 394 -1.25 -32.51 3.90
CA SER A 394 -2.44 -32.31 3.05
C SER A 394 -2.31 -31.14 2.06
N VAL A 395 -1.34 -30.23 2.26
CA VAL A 395 -1.12 -29.09 1.36
C VAL A 395 -0.24 -29.50 0.18
N SER A 396 0.89 -30.17 0.45
CA SER A 396 1.78 -30.66 -0.60
C SER A 396 1.30 -31.99 -1.21
N GLY A 397 0.47 -32.75 -0.48
CA GLY A 397 0.04 -34.10 -0.86
C GLY A 397 1.15 -35.15 -0.71
N VAL A 398 2.33 -34.77 -0.19
CA VAL A 398 3.50 -35.64 -0.09
C VAL A 398 3.90 -35.76 1.40
N PRO A 399 3.90 -36.97 1.98
CA PRO A 399 4.35 -37.15 3.36
C PRO A 399 5.84 -36.86 3.49
N SER A 400 6.27 -36.47 4.68
CA SER A 400 7.70 -36.29 4.96
C SER A 400 8.46 -37.61 4.83
N ARG A 401 9.79 -37.52 4.69
CA ARG A 401 10.67 -38.65 5.06
C ARG A 401 10.39 -39.08 6.50
N PRO A 402 10.63 -40.36 6.87
CA PRO A 402 10.49 -40.79 8.25
C PRO A 402 11.38 -39.95 9.18
N ILE A 403 10.80 -39.47 10.27
CA ILE A 403 11.47 -38.70 11.32
C ILE A 403 11.27 -39.34 12.70
N ARG A 404 12.01 -38.86 13.70
CA ARG A 404 11.82 -39.28 15.09
C ARG A 404 10.57 -38.59 15.65
N MET A 405 9.62 -39.40 16.12
CA MET A 405 8.32 -38.95 16.63
C MET A 405 8.32 -38.82 18.15
N ALA A 406 9.02 -39.73 18.84
CA ALA A 406 9.21 -39.76 20.29
C ALA A 406 10.47 -40.58 20.61
N ASN A 407 11.01 -40.44 21.82
CA ASN A 407 12.14 -41.23 22.30
C ASN A 407 11.93 -41.76 23.72
N ARG A 408 12.58 -42.88 24.06
CA ARG A 408 12.65 -43.40 25.43
C ARG A 408 14.08 -43.78 25.80
N GLY A 409 14.41 -43.63 27.08
CA GLY A 409 15.66 -44.12 27.66
C GLY A 409 15.54 -45.57 28.15
N LEU A 410 16.62 -46.11 28.72
CA LEU A 410 16.57 -47.40 29.42
C LEU A 410 15.67 -47.32 30.66
N LEU A 411 15.75 -46.21 31.40
CA LEU A 411 14.94 -45.88 32.56
C LEU A 411 14.77 -44.35 32.63
N PRO A 412 13.54 -43.79 32.64
CA PRO A 412 12.25 -44.48 32.51
C PRO A 412 11.97 -44.95 31.07
N SER A 413 11.21 -46.03 30.93
CA SER A 413 10.75 -46.60 29.64
C SER A 413 9.62 -45.81 28.97
N LYS A 414 9.17 -44.72 29.60
CA LYS A 414 8.12 -43.83 29.06
C LYS A 414 8.64 -43.11 27.83
N TRP A 415 7.83 -43.08 26.77
CA TRP A 415 8.10 -42.25 25.59
C TRP A 415 7.97 -40.77 25.95
N THR A 416 8.96 -39.98 25.57
CA THR A 416 9.04 -38.53 25.80
C THR A 416 9.52 -37.81 24.55
N ILE A 417 9.58 -36.49 24.61
CA ILE A 417 10.07 -35.61 23.55
C ILE A 417 11.43 -35.06 23.98
N GLY A 418 12.50 -35.58 23.38
CA GLY A 418 13.88 -35.12 23.57
C GLY A 418 14.35 -34.21 22.44
N ARG A 419 15.51 -33.57 22.62
CA ARG A 419 16.08 -32.58 21.69
C ARG A 419 16.09 -33.03 20.22
N CYS A 420 16.41 -34.29 19.95
CA CYS A 420 16.52 -34.76 18.56
C CYS A 420 15.15 -34.90 17.88
N VAL A 421 14.09 -35.21 18.63
CA VAL A 421 12.71 -35.16 18.15
C VAL A 421 12.34 -33.71 17.85
N LEU A 422 12.69 -32.77 18.72
CA LEU A 422 12.43 -31.34 18.51
C LEU A 422 13.12 -30.76 17.28
N VAL A 423 14.35 -31.19 16.98
CA VAL A 423 15.04 -30.81 15.74
C VAL A 423 14.23 -31.28 14.53
N ASP A 424 13.79 -32.55 14.51
CA ASP A 424 13.01 -33.08 13.39
C ASP A 424 11.65 -32.39 13.23
N GLN A 425 11.01 -32.04 14.35
CA GLN A 425 9.79 -31.23 14.37
C GLN A 425 10.06 -29.86 13.74
N GLY A 426 11.09 -29.14 14.21
CA GLY A 426 11.46 -27.82 13.71
C GLY A 426 11.83 -27.81 12.22
N ASP A 427 12.50 -28.85 11.74
CA ASP A 427 12.87 -29.02 10.32
C ASP A 427 11.65 -29.09 9.39
N LEU A 428 10.49 -29.52 9.90
CA LEU A 428 9.24 -29.53 9.15
C LEU A 428 8.35 -28.31 9.46
N LEU A 429 8.35 -27.84 10.70
CA LEU A 429 7.40 -26.82 11.18
C LEU A 429 7.85 -25.39 10.87
N ILE A 430 9.14 -25.06 10.98
CA ILE A 430 9.65 -23.71 10.73
C ILE A 430 9.45 -23.24 9.27
N PRO A 431 9.77 -24.05 8.24
CA PRO A 431 9.51 -23.65 6.85
C PRO A 431 8.02 -23.40 6.59
N ARG A 432 7.15 -24.14 7.27
CA ARG A 432 5.69 -23.96 7.20
C ARG A 432 5.26 -22.69 7.94
N ALA A 433 5.79 -22.41 9.14
CA ALA A 433 5.50 -21.16 9.86
C ALA A 433 5.80 -19.93 8.99
N VAL A 434 6.95 -19.92 8.30
CA VAL A 434 7.34 -18.90 7.34
C VAL A 434 6.35 -18.82 6.17
N ALA A 435 6.05 -19.95 5.54
CA ALA A 435 5.21 -19.99 4.34
C ALA A 435 3.74 -19.63 4.61
N TYR A 436 3.15 -20.08 5.72
CA TYR A 436 1.80 -19.71 6.13
C TYR A 436 1.73 -18.23 6.52
N SER A 437 2.77 -17.71 7.20
CA SER A 437 2.87 -16.27 7.48
C SER A 437 2.96 -15.44 6.19
N ALA A 438 3.75 -15.87 5.21
CA ALA A 438 3.83 -15.22 3.90
C ALA A 438 2.48 -15.25 3.16
N GLY A 439 1.76 -16.38 3.23
CA GLY A 439 0.42 -16.51 2.65
C GLY A 439 -0.61 -15.60 3.33
N LEU A 440 -0.55 -15.42 4.65
CA LEU A 440 -1.38 -14.45 5.38
C LEU A 440 -1.11 -13.01 4.94
N ILE A 441 0.16 -12.63 4.78
CA ILE A 441 0.55 -11.32 4.23
C ILE A 441 -0.04 -11.15 2.83
N ASP A 442 0.16 -12.13 1.94
CA ASP A 442 -0.32 -12.09 0.56
C ASP A 442 -1.85 -11.98 0.50
N TYR A 443 -2.55 -12.74 1.35
CA TYR A 443 -4.00 -12.68 1.44
C TYR A 443 -4.49 -11.31 1.94
N PHE A 444 -3.85 -10.71 2.95
CA PHE A 444 -4.23 -9.38 3.43
C PHE A 444 -4.14 -8.31 2.32
N PHE A 445 -3.10 -8.36 1.49
CA PHE A 445 -2.85 -7.38 0.42
C PHE A 445 -3.30 -7.83 -0.98
N ARG A 446 -4.12 -8.88 -1.08
CA ARG A 446 -4.46 -9.52 -2.37
C ARG A 446 -5.28 -8.66 -3.33
N GLY A 447 -6.06 -7.72 -2.81
CA GLY A 447 -6.99 -6.93 -3.62
C GLY A 447 -6.28 -6.09 -4.67
N GLN A 448 -6.82 -6.05 -5.88
CA GLN A 448 -6.31 -5.26 -6.99
C GLN A 448 -7.46 -4.53 -7.70
N LEU A 449 -7.25 -3.24 -7.93
CA LEU A 449 -8.09 -2.42 -8.78
C LEU A 449 -7.27 -2.00 -10.00
N GLU A 450 -7.93 -1.74 -11.11
CA GLU A 450 -7.29 -1.10 -12.26
C GLU A 450 -8.01 0.21 -12.58
N ILE A 451 -7.23 1.29 -12.66
CA ILE A 451 -7.69 2.63 -13.01
C ILE A 451 -7.30 2.91 -14.46
N THR A 452 -8.27 3.31 -15.27
CA THR A 452 -8.04 3.77 -16.65
C THR A 452 -8.72 5.13 -16.89
N PRO A 453 -8.30 5.89 -17.92
CA PRO A 453 -8.93 7.16 -18.25
C PRO A 453 -10.41 6.97 -18.65
N PRO A 454 -11.28 7.97 -18.41
CA PRO A 454 -12.64 7.94 -18.91
C PRO A 454 -12.67 8.12 -20.44
N ALA A 455 -13.86 8.13 -21.05
CA ALA A 455 -13.99 8.26 -22.51
C ALA A 455 -13.38 9.56 -23.06
N GLU A 456 -13.36 10.60 -22.23
CA GLU A 456 -12.75 11.90 -22.52
C GLU A 456 -11.22 11.86 -22.51
N GLY A 457 -10.58 10.82 -21.95
CA GLY A 457 -9.12 10.66 -21.95
C GLY A 457 -8.35 11.43 -20.87
N ILE A 458 -9.04 12.19 -20.01
CA ILE A 458 -8.46 13.01 -18.93
C ILE A 458 -9.18 12.76 -17.60
N TYR A 459 -8.49 12.94 -16.48
CA TYR A 459 -9.04 12.69 -15.13
C TYR A 459 -9.72 13.90 -14.50
N SER A 460 -9.29 15.11 -14.83
CA SER A 460 -9.95 16.35 -14.39
C SER A 460 -9.58 17.55 -15.26
N LEU A 461 -10.40 18.60 -15.19
CA LEU A 461 -10.10 19.89 -15.80
C LEU A 461 -10.77 21.06 -15.08
N VAL A 462 -10.18 22.25 -15.22
CA VAL A 462 -10.64 23.51 -14.63
C VAL A 462 -10.48 24.68 -15.60
N ASP A 463 -11.36 25.67 -15.52
CA ASP A 463 -11.20 26.96 -16.21
C ASP A 463 -10.27 27.86 -15.40
N HIS A 464 -9.12 28.22 -15.98
CA HIS A 464 -8.12 29.04 -15.28
C HIS A 464 -8.59 30.49 -15.07
N PHE A 465 -9.60 30.94 -15.81
CA PHE A 465 -10.22 32.26 -15.60
C PHE A 465 -10.69 32.46 -14.15
N ASP A 466 -11.02 31.38 -13.44
CA ASP A 466 -11.46 31.47 -12.06
C ASP A 466 -10.33 31.78 -11.07
N PHE A 467 -9.07 31.72 -11.50
CA PHE A 467 -7.87 31.95 -10.71
C PHE A 467 -7.17 33.25 -11.09
N SER A 468 -6.96 33.49 -12.38
CA SER A 468 -6.25 34.66 -12.90
C SER A 468 -7.19 35.72 -13.46
N GLY A 469 -7.04 36.98 -13.04
CA GLY A 469 -7.73 38.13 -13.63
C GLY A 469 -8.07 39.24 -12.63
N ALA A 470 -8.54 40.38 -13.14
CA ALA A 470 -8.95 41.50 -12.30
C ALA A 470 -10.10 41.09 -11.36
N GLY A 471 -9.95 41.40 -10.06
CA GLY A 471 -10.96 41.09 -9.04
C GLY A 471 -10.97 39.64 -8.54
N LYS A 472 -10.00 38.80 -8.96
CA LYS A 472 -9.81 37.46 -8.40
C LYS A 472 -8.82 37.52 -7.22
N THR A 473 -9.12 36.78 -6.16
CA THR A 473 -8.16 36.56 -5.07
C THR A 473 -7.08 35.62 -5.57
N ALA A 474 -5.81 36.01 -5.37
CA ALA A 474 -4.66 35.20 -5.73
C ALA A 474 -4.70 33.83 -5.03
N THR A 475 -4.19 32.80 -5.71
CA THR A 475 -4.03 31.48 -5.12
C THR A 475 -3.14 31.54 -3.88
N ASP A 476 -3.68 31.08 -2.74
CA ASP A 476 -2.90 30.87 -1.53
C ASP A 476 -2.00 29.64 -1.70
N THR A 477 -0.70 29.89 -1.81
CA THR A 477 0.30 28.85 -2.08
C THR A 477 0.63 27.98 -0.87
N THR A 478 0.12 28.31 0.32
CA THR A 478 0.42 27.63 1.57
C THR A 478 -0.78 26.83 2.10
N THR A 479 -1.98 27.42 2.14
CA THR A 479 -3.16 26.78 2.75
C THR A 479 -4.40 26.70 1.85
N GLY A 480 -4.33 27.20 0.61
CA GLY A 480 -5.47 27.25 -0.30
C GLY A 480 -5.84 25.90 -0.92
N PHE A 481 -7.13 25.57 -1.00
CA PHE A 481 -7.66 24.36 -1.64
C PHE A 481 -8.59 24.68 -2.82
N LYS A 482 -8.11 25.54 -3.71
CA LYS A 482 -8.85 25.97 -4.91
C LYS A 482 -8.18 25.38 -6.14
N GLY A 483 -8.92 24.66 -6.96
CA GLY A 483 -8.41 23.93 -8.12
C GLY A 483 -9.41 22.89 -8.64
N PHE A 484 -8.99 21.63 -8.64
CA PHE A 484 -9.75 20.53 -9.23
C PHE A 484 -10.73 19.94 -8.22
N LYS A 485 -12.03 20.18 -8.46
CA LYS A 485 -13.13 19.75 -7.57
C LYS A 485 -13.57 18.30 -7.79
N SER A 486 -13.32 17.74 -8.98
CA SER A 486 -13.76 16.38 -9.29
C SER A 486 -12.73 15.58 -10.08
N ILE A 487 -12.75 14.26 -9.91
CA ILE A 487 -11.98 13.30 -10.70
C ILE A 487 -12.94 12.32 -11.36
N LYS A 488 -12.84 12.13 -12.68
CA LYS A 488 -13.58 11.11 -13.42
C LYS A 488 -12.63 10.05 -13.95
N LEU A 489 -12.95 8.77 -13.73
CA LEU A 489 -12.11 7.66 -14.17
C LEU A 489 -12.94 6.40 -14.45
N LYS A 490 -12.30 5.42 -15.09
CA LYS A 490 -12.83 4.07 -15.21
C LYS A 490 -12.12 3.15 -14.20
N LEU A 491 -12.89 2.30 -13.52
CA LEU A 491 -12.40 1.38 -12.51
C LEU A 491 -12.93 -0.04 -12.78
N ARG A 492 -12.07 -1.06 -12.63
CA ARG A 492 -12.48 -2.47 -12.57
C ARG A 492 -11.78 -3.21 -11.43
N ASN A 493 -12.41 -4.29 -10.96
CA ASN A 493 -11.79 -5.28 -10.11
C ASN A 493 -10.83 -6.13 -10.95
N ALA A 494 -9.55 -6.07 -10.62
CA ALA A 494 -8.48 -6.86 -11.25
C ALA A 494 -7.97 -7.97 -10.32
N THR A 495 -8.63 -8.21 -9.19
CA THR A 495 -8.22 -9.21 -8.20
C THR A 495 -8.36 -10.61 -8.79
N PRO A 496 -7.28 -11.42 -8.85
CA PRO A 496 -7.37 -12.80 -9.30
C PRO A 496 -8.19 -13.67 -8.34
N ASP A 497 -8.87 -14.68 -8.89
CA ASP A 497 -9.53 -15.71 -8.10
C ASP A 497 -8.51 -16.49 -7.26
N ILE A 498 -8.92 -16.96 -6.07
CA ILE A 498 -8.08 -17.77 -5.21
C ILE A 498 -8.37 -19.25 -5.49
N THR A 499 -7.37 -19.98 -5.96
CA THR A 499 -7.39 -21.45 -5.94
C THR A 499 -6.79 -21.95 -4.63
N PRO A 500 -7.58 -22.59 -3.73
CA PRO A 500 -7.07 -23.06 -2.45
C PRO A 500 -5.96 -24.11 -2.62
N SER A 501 -4.95 -24.04 -1.75
CA SER A 501 -3.87 -25.02 -1.72
C SER A 501 -4.35 -26.42 -1.33
N GLY A 502 -3.65 -27.46 -1.80
CA GLY A 502 -4.07 -28.86 -1.65
C GLY A 502 -5.34 -29.23 -2.44
N GLY A 503 -5.69 -28.43 -3.47
CA GLY A 503 -6.86 -28.64 -4.33
C GLY A 503 -8.13 -27.92 -3.85
N GLY A 504 -9.04 -27.64 -4.79
CA GLY A 504 -10.30 -26.94 -4.56
C GLY A 504 -10.76 -26.17 -5.80
N VAL A 505 -12.00 -25.68 -5.78
CA VAL A 505 -12.53 -24.80 -6.83
C VAL A 505 -11.98 -23.39 -6.62
N ALA A 506 -11.63 -22.70 -7.71
CA ALA A 506 -11.24 -21.29 -7.65
C ALA A 506 -12.39 -20.46 -7.08
N VAL A 507 -12.10 -19.62 -6.07
CA VAL A 507 -13.07 -18.77 -5.41
C VAL A 507 -12.94 -17.33 -5.93
N PRO A 508 -14.01 -16.79 -6.55
CA PRO A 508 -14.02 -15.42 -7.03
C PRO A 508 -13.78 -14.39 -5.94
N GLN A 509 -12.91 -13.43 -6.20
CA GLN A 509 -12.64 -12.30 -5.30
C GLN A 509 -13.52 -11.10 -5.66
N SER A 510 -14.85 -11.28 -5.60
CA SER A 510 -15.82 -10.24 -5.94
C SER A 510 -15.86 -9.10 -4.93
N MET A 511 -16.15 -7.88 -5.40
CA MET A 511 -16.36 -6.66 -4.60
C MET A 511 -17.79 -6.12 -4.67
N THR A 512 -18.72 -6.89 -5.25
CA THR A 512 -20.06 -6.43 -5.62
C THR A 512 -21.11 -6.62 -4.53
N ALA A 513 -20.73 -6.95 -3.29
CA ALA A 513 -21.71 -7.07 -2.21
C ALA A 513 -22.12 -5.69 -1.68
N PRO A 514 -23.33 -5.54 -1.12
CA PRO A 514 -23.75 -4.29 -0.46
C PRO A 514 -22.85 -3.89 0.71
N GLY A 515 -22.85 -2.61 1.07
CA GLY A 515 -22.12 -2.08 2.22
C GLY A 515 -20.66 -1.68 1.95
N GLY A 516 -20.22 -1.69 0.69
CA GLY A 516 -18.92 -1.16 0.29
C GLY A 516 -18.84 0.37 0.38
N THR A 517 -17.64 0.91 0.53
CA THR A 517 -17.32 2.34 0.43
C THR A 517 -16.20 2.53 -0.59
N LEU A 518 -16.32 3.54 -1.44
CA LEU A 518 -15.32 3.89 -2.45
C LEU A 518 -15.03 5.39 -2.37
N VAL A 519 -13.74 5.74 -2.33
CA VAL A 519 -13.25 7.14 -2.31
C VAL A 519 -12.04 7.27 -3.22
N ALA A 520 -11.81 8.48 -3.73
CA ALA A 520 -10.53 8.86 -4.32
C ALA A 520 -9.73 9.70 -3.32
N VAL A 521 -8.42 9.49 -3.30
CA VAL A 521 -7.47 10.26 -2.50
C VAL A 521 -6.44 10.84 -3.45
N LEU A 522 -6.26 12.16 -3.41
CA LEU A 522 -5.19 12.82 -4.13
C LEU A 522 -4.11 13.19 -3.12
N LYS A 523 -2.92 12.60 -3.29
CA LYS A 523 -1.72 12.98 -2.52
C LYS A 523 -0.91 13.96 -3.34
N PHE A 524 -0.39 15.01 -2.74
CA PHE A 524 0.35 16.05 -3.46
C PHE A 524 1.28 16.84 -2.55
N TYR A 525 2.19 17.58 -3.17
CA TYR A 525 2.97 18.65 -2.57
C TYR A 525 2.60 19.97 -3.23
N ARG A 526 3.07 21.12 -2.74
CA ARG A 526 2.74 22.44 -3.31
C ARG A 526 3.93 23.07 -4.01
N ASN A 527 3.69 23.78 -5.11
CA ASN A 527 4.59 24.83 -5.58
C ASN A 527 4.39 26.08 -4.70
N THR A 528 5.35 26.34 -3.82
CA THR A 528 5.30 27.43 -2.83
C THR A 528 5.49 28.82 -3.44
N LYS A 529 5.96 28.91 -4.69
CA LYS A 529 6.19 30.16 -5.42
C LYS A 529 5.17 30.42 -6.53
N HIS A 530 4.16 29.57 -6.66
CA HIS A 530 3.12 29.66 -7.68
C HIS A 530 2.52 31.07 -7.80
N THR A 531 2.30 31.50 -9.04
CA THR A 531 1.58 32.73 -9.37
C THR A 531 0.53 32.41 -10.45
N ASP A 532 -0.65 33.03 -10.36
CA ASP A 532 -1.76 32.73 -11.29
C ASP A 532 -1.49 33.23 -12.72
N ASP A 533 -0.49 34.08 -12.93
CA ASP A 533 -0.01 34.41 -14.28
C ASP A 533 0.86 33.30 -14.91
N LEU A 534 1.24 32.29 -14.11
CA LEU A 534 2.14 31.18 -14.43
C LEU A 534 3.62 31.56 -14.57
N ALA A 535 4.03 32.76 -14.12
CA ALA A 535 5.41 33.21 -14.20
C ALA A 535 6.38 32.36 -13.36
N ASN A 536 5.90 31.81 -12.24
CA ASN A 536 6.68 30.96 -11.34
C ASN A 536 6.28 29.47 -11.42
N GLU A 537 5.87 29.02 -12.60
CA GLU A 537 5.70 27.59 -12.85
C GLU A 537 7.05 26.87 -12.82
N LEU A 538 7.05 25.64 -12.29
CA LEU A 538 8.27 24.84 -12.19
C LEU A 538 8.71 24.49 -13.61
N ALA A 539 9.86 24.99 -14.06
CA ALA A 539 10.33 24.81 -15.44
C ALA A 539 11.46 23.77 -15.58
N ASN A 540 12.19 23.52 -14.49
CA ASN A 540 13.31 22.57 -14.45
C ASN A 540 13.49 21.93 -13.07
N THR A 541 14.39 20.95 -12.97
CA THR A 541 14.63 20.18 -11.74
C THR A 541 15.11 21.04 -10.58
N ALA A 542 15.88 22.09 -10.85
CA ALA A 542 16.34 23.00 -9.81
C ALA A 542 15.17 23.80 -9.23
N ASP A 543 14.27 24.32 -10.08
CA ASP A 543 13.05 25.03 -9.63
C ASP A 543 12.15 24.11 -8.81
N TYR A 544 11.97 22.87 -9.27
CA TYR A 544 11.19 21.86 -8.55
C TYR A 544 11.76 21.63 -7.14
N VAL A 545 13.07 21.38 -7.01
CA VAL A 545 13.69 21.14 -5.70
C VAL A 545 13.60 22.37 -4.79
N ALA A 546 13.75 23.58 -5.35
CA ALA A 546 13.74 24.83 -4.57
C ALA A 546 12.35 25.25 -4.10
N ASN A 547 11.31 25.00 -4.91
CA ASN A 547 9.98 25.60 -4.70
C ASN A 547 8.91 24.59 -4.24
N ARG A 548 9.20 23.30 -4.23
CA ARG A 548 8.28 22.27 -3.73
C ARG A 548 8.19 22.28 -2.20
N SER A 549 6.98 22.14 -1.66
CA SER A 549 6.77 21.97 -0.22
C SER A 549 7.47 20.73 0.33
N THR A 550 7.78 20.74 1.63
CA THR A 550 8.39 19.60 2.34
C THR A 550 7.35 18.62 2.90
N VAL A 551 6.10 19.08 3.04
CA VAL A 551 4.99 18.30 3.62
C VAL A 551 4.11 17.76 2.49
N GLU A 552 3.84 16.45 2.53
CA GLU A 552 2.84 15.79 1.67
C GLU A 552 1.45 16.04 2.25
N GLU A 553 0.58 16.63 1.44
CA GLU A 553 -0.83 16.84 1.76
C GLU A 553 -1.70 15.82 1.04
N ILE A 554 -2.93 15.67 1.54
CA ILE A 554 -3.95 14.86 0.89
C ILE A 554 -5.27 15.62 0.84
N VAL A 555 -6.05 15.37 -0.20
CA VAL A 555 -7.50 15.61 -0.22
C VAL A 555 -8.21 14.30 -0.51
N VAL A 556 -9.39 14.13 0.10
CA VAL A 556 -10.19 12.90 -0.03
C VAL A 556 -11.57 13.28 -0.55
N SER A 557 -12.04 12.51 -1.53
CA SER A 557 -13.36 12.74 -2.08
C SER A 557 -14.44 12.41 -1.05
N SER A 558 -15.61 13.02 -1.21
CA SER A 558 -16.83 12.46 -0.67
C SER A 558 -17.02 11.01 -1.17
N ARG A 559 -17.79 10.23 -0.41
CA ARG A 559 -18.18 8.87 -0.81
C ARG A 559 -18.98 8.94 -2.10
N VAL A 560 -18.70 8.03 -3.03
CA VAL A 560 -19.37 8.01 -4.34
C VAL A 560 -20.90 7.87 -4.18
N LYS A 561 -21.63 8.61 -5.02
CA LYS A 561 -23.10 8.64 -5.07
C LYS A 561 -23.62 8.02 -6.37
N ASP A 562 -24.84 7.51 -6.35
CA ASP A 562 -25.56 7.11 -7.56
C ASP A 562 -26.01 8.33 -8.38
N ALA A 563 -26.59 8.08 -9.56
CA ALA A 563 -27.13 9.13 -10.42
C ALA A 563 -28.28 9.94 -9.78
N GLY A 564 -28.91 9.42 -8.72
CA GLY A 564 -29.92 10.10 -7.92
C GLY A 564 -29.35 10.92 -6.76
N GLY A 565 -28.01 10.95 -6.59
CA GLY A 565 -27.34 11.68 -5.51
C GLY A 565 -27.31 10.95 -4.17
N ASN A 566 -27.81 9.71 -4.09
CA ASN A 566 -27.74 8.91 -2.87
C ASN A 566 -26.35 8.28 -2.74
N LEU A 567 -25.85 8.11 -1.51
CA LEU A 567 -24.61 7.36 -1.29
C LEU A 567 -24.74 5.96 -1.89
N LEU A 568 -23.71 5.51 -2.60
CA LEU A 568 -23.58 4.10 -2.99
C LEU A 568 -23.31 3.26 -1.74
N GLY A 569 -24.37 2.98 -0.97
CA GLY A 569 -24.39 1.99 0.12
C GLY A 569 -24.92 0.63 -0.36
N ALA A 570 -25.65 0.61 -1.49
CA ALA A 570 -25.89 -0.59 -2.28
C ALA A 570 -24.58 -1.06 -2.95
N ALA A 571 -24.55 -2.31 -3.40
CA ALA A 571 -23.44 -2.93 -4.10
C ALA A 571 -22.72 -1.97 -5.06
N ILE A 572 -21.50 -1.53 -4.71
CA ILE A 572 -20.70 -0.71 -5.61
C ILE A 572 -20.33 -1.60 -6.80
N PRO A 573 -20.64 -1.22 -8.05
CA PRO A 573 -20.53 -2.10 -9.22
C PRO A 573 -19.07 -2.23 -9.69
N ILE A 574 -18.13 -2.51 -8.78
CA ILE A 574 -16.74 -2.80 -9.11
C ILE A 574 -16.67 -4.26 -9.58
N THR A 575 -16.98 -4.44 -10.86
CA THR A 575 -16.92 -5.74 -11.55
C THR A 575 -15.60 -5.93 -12.27
N THR A 576 -15.41 -7.07 -12.93
CA THR A 576 -14.27 -7.32 -13.82
C THR A 576 -14.29 -6.44 -15.08
N THR A 577 -15.44 -5.83 -15.40
CA THR A 577 -15.61 -4.86 -16.49
C THR A 577 -15.47 -3.43 -15.96
N ALA A 578 -14.72 -2.60 -16.69
CA ALA A 578 -14.48 -1.21 -16.32
C ALA A 578 -15.77 -0.38 -16.31
N GLN A 579 -16.05 0.26 -15.17
CA GLN A 579 -17.18 1.17 -14.95
C GLN A 579 -16.68 2.60 -14.71
N THR A 580 -17.45 3.59 -15.14
CA THR A 580 -17.08 5.01 -14.95
C THR A 580 -17.55 5.50 -13.58
N PHE A 581 -16.67 6.18 -12.87
CA PHE A 581 -16.95 6.80 -11.58
C PHE A 581 -16.51 8.26 -11.60
N THR A 582 -17.27 9.10 -10.90
CA THR A 582 -16.93 10.50 -10.63
C THR A 582 -16.79 10.68 -9.11
N PHE A 583 -15.69 11.28 -8.70
CA PHE A 583 -15.35 11.56 -7.32
C PHE A 583 -15.35 13.07 -7.09
N GLU A 584 -16.16 13.54 -6.15
CA GLU A 584 -16.31 14.96 -5.81
C GLU A 584 -15.58 15.27 -4.50
N PHE A 585 -14.83 16.38 -4.47
CA PHE A 585 -14.01 16.79 -3.34
C PHE A 585 -14.56 18.07 -2.69
N ASP A 586 -14.76 18.05 -1.37
CA ASP A 586 -15.12 19.26 -0.61
C ASP A 586 -13.91 20.19 -0.44
N GLN A 587 -12.71 19.61 -0.29
CA GLN A 587 -11.44 20.30 -0.41
C GLN A 587 -10.81 19.94 -1.76
N GLU A 588 -10.76 20.89 -2.68
CA GLU A 588 -10.28 20.67 -4.05
C GLU A 588 -8.77 20.41 -4.08
N LEU A 589 -8.29 19.66 -5.07
CA LEU A 589 -6.85 19.61 -5.33
C LEU A 589 -6.39 21.01 -5.76
N PRO A 590 -5.44 21.65 -5.05
CA PRO A 590 -5.01 23.00 -5.39
C PRO A 590 -4.39 23.08 -6.78
N ILE A 591 -4.61 24.21 -7.48
CA ILE A 591 -4.04 24.46 -8.81
C ILE A 591 -2.49 24.44 -8.80
N ASN A 592 -1.87 24.71 -7.65
CA ASN A 592 -0.43 24.69 -7.44
C ASN A 592 0.11 23.32 -6.93
N ALA A 593 -0.66 22.24 -7.02
CA ALA A 593 -0.24 20.90 -6.59
C ALA A 593 0.85 20.27 -7.48
N THR A 594 1.85 19.61 -6.91
CA THR A 594 2.91 18.86 -7.61
C THR A 594 3.00 17.44 -7.07
N ASP A 595 3.61 16.51 -7.83
CA ASP A 595 3.73 15.09 -7.50
C ASP A 595 2.37 14.45 -7.19
N VAL A 596 1.38 14.72 -8.04
CA VAL A 596 0.01 14.31 -7.79
C VAL A 596 -0.11 12.80 -7.96
N LYS A 597 -0.40 12.10 -6.86
CA LYS A 597 -0.77 10.69 -6.87
C LYS A 597 -2.27 10.55 -6.70
N LEU A 598 -2.91 9.87 -7.64
CA LEU A 598 -4.31 9.47 -7.57
C LEU A 598 -4.40 8.07 -6.96
N GLN A 599 -5.01 7.95 -5.80
CA GLN A 599 -5.40 6.67 -5.22
C GLN A 599 -6.90 6.49 -5.30
N VAL A 600 -7.34 5.27 -5.62
CA VAL A 600 -8.73 4.86 -5.42
C VAL A 600 -8.74 3.79 -4.33
N VAL A 601 -9.52 4.04 -3.28
CA VAL A 601 -9.57 3.18 -2.09
C VAL A 601 -10.99 2.63 -1.92
N TYR A 602 -11.09 1.31 -1.97
CA TYR A 602 -12.31 0.56 -1.66
C TYR A 602 -12.21 -0.05 -0.27
N ARG A 603 -13.31 -0.03 0.49
CA ARG A 603 -13.47 -0.81 1.71
C ARG A 603 -14.80 -1.55 1.71
N GLY A 604 -14.79 -2.85 1.94
CA GLY A 604 -16.00 -3.68 1.92
C GLY A 604 -15.70 -5.14 1.65
N VAL A 605 -16.62 -5.83 1.00
CA VAL A 605 -16.48 -7.26 0.73
C VAL A 605 -15.40 -7.52 -0.33
N LEU A 606 -14.52 -8.49 -0.09
CA LEU A 606 -13.60 -9.05 -1.08
C LEU A 606 -13.60 -10.57 -0.98
N GLY A 607 -14.31 -11.23 -1.91
CA GLY A 607 -14.56 -12.66 -1.81
C GLY A 607 -15.34 -12.99 -0.54
N SER A 608 -14.75 -13.73 0.40
CA SER A 608 -15.38 -14.05 1.69
C SER A 608 -14.96 -13.15 2.86
N GLU A 609 -14.11 -12.15 2.64
CA GLU A 609 -13.76 -11.17 3.67
C GLU A 609 -14.77 -10.01 3.64
N ALA A 610 -15.40 -9.68 4.77
CA ALA A 610 -16.47 -8.68 4.81
C ALA A 610 -15.99 -7.21 4.88
N ASP A 611 -14.77 -6.97 5.37
CA ASP A 611 -14.22 -5.63 5.62
C ASP A 611 -12.78 -5.48 5.09
N ALA A 612 -12.56 -5.93 3.85
CA ALA A 612 -11.29 -5.77 3.15
C ALA A 612 -11.06 -4.30 2.76
N VAL A 613 -9.80 -3.88 2.68
CA VAL A 613 -9.38 -2.59 2.12
C VAL A 613 -8.52 -2.84 0.89
N VAL A 614 -8.87 -2.22 -0.23
CA VAL A 614 -8.21 -2.39 -1.52
C VAL A 614 -7.85 -1.03 -2.10
N VAL A 615 -6.64 -0.89 -2.63
CA VAL A 615 -6.14 0.36 -3.17
C VAL A 615 -5.36 0.14 -4.46
N GLU A 616 -5.52 1.08 -5.39
CA GLU A 616 -4.64 1.27 -6.54
C GLU A 616 -4.15 2.71 -6.53
N THR A 617 -2.88 2.91 -6.90
CA THR A 617 -2.23 4.23 -6.89
C THR A 617 -1.59 4.48 -8.24
N LEU A 618 -2.06 5.52 -8.92
CA LEU A 618 -1.44 6.03 -10.13
C LEU A 618 -0.68 7.32 -9.84
N ASP A 619 0.49 7.41 -10.44
CA ASP A 619 1.13 8.69 -10.72
C ASP A 619 0.40 9.35 -11.88
N ILE A 620 -0.09 10.57 -11.71
CA ILE A 620 -0.78 11.32 -12.76
C ILE A 620 -0.06 12.65 -12.99
N SER A 621 -0.41 13.36 -14.08
CA SER A 621 0.22 14.64 -14.35
C SER A 621 -0.01 15.62 -13.20
N GLU A 622 0.96 16.50 -12.98
CA GLU A 622 0.70 17.76 -12.31
C GLU A 622 -0.34 18.60 -13.09
N PRO A 623 -0.99 19.59 -12.45
CA PRO A 623 -1.80 20.59 -13.14
C PRO A 623 -1.05 21.14 -14.36
N THR A 624 -1.55 20.80 -15.54
CA THR A 624 -0.94 21.17 -16.82
C THR A 624 -1.80 22.25 -17.46
N PHE A 625 -1.18 23.37 -17.83
CA PHE A 625 -1.91 24.53 -18.34
C PHE A 625 -1.84 24.61 -19.86
N LEU A 626 -3.00 24.70 -20.49
CA LEU A 626 -3.11 25.00 -21.91
C LEU A 626 -3.77 26.37 -22.08
N SER A 627 -3.09 27.27 -22.78
CA SER A 627 -3.61 28.57 -23.17
C SER A 627 -3.78 28.66 -24.67
N TYR A 628 -4.81 29.39 -25.07
CA TYR A 628 -5.05 29.73 -26.46
C TYR A 628 -5.29 31.22 -26.61
N LEU A 629 -4.44 31.88 -27.42
CA LEU A 629 -4.45 33.32 -27.65
C LEU A 629 -4.99 33.63 -29.05
N ASN A 630 -5.92 34.58 -29.13
CA ASN A 630 -6.26 35.21 -30.41
C ASN A 630 -5.22 36.29 -30.73
N ALA A 631 -4.34 35.95 -31.67
CA ALA A 631 -3.31 36.83 -32.23
C ALA A 631 -3.61 37.13 -33.71
N SER A 632 -4.89 37.21 -34.10
CA SER A 632 -5.29 37.48 -35.48
C SER A 632 -5.00 38.91 -35.95
N ASP A 633 -4.44 39.76 -35.09
CA ASP A 633 -3.76 41.01 -35.45
C ASP A 633 -2.33 40.82 -35.96
N TYR A 634 -1.77 39.62 -35.80
CA TYR A 634 -0.45 39.25 -36.32
C TYR A 634 -0.56 38.47 -37.62
N ILE A 635 0.39 38.73 -38.49
CA ILE A 635 0.54 38.10 -39.80
C ILE A 635 1.88 37.36 -39.79
N HIS A 636 1.83 36.05 -40.04
CA HIS A 636 3.00 35.19 -40.12
C HIS A 636 3.63 35.33 -41.52
N ILE A 637 4.90 35.74 -41.57
CA ILE A 637 5.68 35.94 -42.80
C ILE A 637 7.07 35.35 -42.59
N GLY A 638 7.44 34.37 -43.40
CA GLY A 638 8.67 33.61 -43.22
C GLY A 638 8.71 32.95 -41.83
N ASN A 639 9.71 33.32 -41.03
CA ASN A 639 9.88 32.78 -39.67
C ASN A 639 9.50 33.78 -38.56
N GLY A 640 8.68 34.81 -38.85
CA GLY A 640 8.35 35.86 -37.89
C GLY A 640 6.88 36.28 -37.91
N PHE A 641 6.46 36.95 -36.83
CA PHE A 641 5.10 37.43 -36.64
C PHE A 641 5.08 38.96 -36.58
N TYR A 642 4.24 39.58 -37.40
CA TYR A 642 4.27 41.03 -37.55
C TYR A 642 2.88 41.64 -37.45
N THR A 643 2.80 42.79 -36.79
CA THR A 643 1.59 43.62 -36.81
C THR A 643 1.46 44.34 -38.15
N ARG A 644 0.25 44.77 -38.49
CA ARG A 644 0.01 45.64 -39.65
C ARG A 644 0.91 46.88 -39.63
N ASP A 645 1.15 47.49 -38.47
CA ASP A 645 2.00 48.67 -38.35
C ASP A 645 3.47 48.38 -38.68
N GLN A 646 3.99 47.22 -38.26
CA GLN A 646 5.34 46.78 -38.61
C GLN A 646 5.49 46.52 -40.12
N ILE A 647 4.46 45.91 -40.73
CA ILE A 647 4.43 45.68 -42.18
C ILE A 647 4.31 47.00 -42.94
N ASN A 648 3.52 47.95 -42.46
CA ASN A 648 3.31 49.25 -43.10
C ASN A 648 4.39 50.28 -42.79
N ALA A 649 5.34 49.97 -41.89
CA ALA A 649 6.42 50.87 -41.53
C ALA A 649 7.21 51.31 -42.78
N ALA A 650 7.52 52.61 -42.86
CA ALA A 650 8.33 53.22 -43.92
C ALA A 650 9.83 52.95 -43.69
N THR A 651 10.20 51.69 -43.45
CA THR A 651 11.56 51.22 -43.20
C THR A 651 11.95 50.14 -44.21
N PRO A 652 13.25 49.88 -44.42
CA PRO A 652 13.71 48.75 -45.24
C PRO A 652 13.13 47.41 -44.77
N ALA A 653 12.95 47.23 -43.45
CA ALA A 653 12.33 46.05 -42.88
C ALA A 653 10.84 45.92 -43.28
N GLY A 654 10.05 46.99 -43.16
CA GLY A 654 8.65 46.98 -43.61
C GLY A 654 8.52 46.71 -45.11
N ALA A 655 9.40 47.28 -45.93
CA ALA A 655 9.44 47.03 -47.37
C ALA A 655 9.75 45.55 -47.71
N ALA A 656 10.69 44.94 -46.98
CA ALA A 656 11.02 43.53 -47.13
C ALA A 656 9.86 42.61 -46.74
N LEU A 657 9.09 42.95 -45.70
CA LEU A 657 7.89 42.20 -45.31
C LEU A 657 6.79 42.29 -46.36
N ARG A 658 6.49 43.49 -46.87
CA ARG A 658 5.46 43.69 -47.91
C ARG A 658 5.75 42.91 -49.19
N SER A 659 7.03 42.75 -49.55
CA SER A 659 7.43 41.98 -50.73
C SER A 659 7.12 40.48 -50.65
N GLN A 660 6.86 39.96 -49.45
CA GLN A 660 6.56 38.55 -49.20
C GLN A 660 5.05 38.26 -49.06
N ILE A 661 4.20 39.29 -49.02
CA ILE A 661 2.77 39.13 -48.80
C ILE A 661 2.09 38.44 -49.99
N GLN A 662 1.23 37.46 -49.70
CA GLN A 662 0.38 36.74 -50.64
C GLN A 662 -1.09 36.77 -50.21
N PRO A 663 -2.05 36.95 -51.14
CA PRO A 663 -1.81 37.28 -52.55
C PRO A 663 -1.26 38.71 -52.71
N PRO A 664 -0.57 39.05 -53.81
CA PRO A 664 0.01 40.38 -54.01
C PRO A 664 -1.05 41.49 -54.05
N SER A 665 -2.31 41.13 -54.32
CA SER A 665 -3.47 42.02 -54.22
C SER A 665 -3.73 42.56 -52.81
N CYS A 666 -3.08 41.99 -51.79
CA CYS A 666 -3.11 42.54 -50.44
C CYS A 666 -2.15 43.70 -50.21
N ILE A 667 -1.34 44.09 -51.19
CA ILE A 667 -0.57 45.33 -51.19
C ILE A 667 -1.26 46.34 -52.12
N ASP A 668 -1.65 47.48 -51.58
CA ASP A 668 -2.23 48.59 -52.33
C ASP A 668 -1.16 49.22 -53.23
N GLY A 669 -1.39 49.18 -54.55
CA GLY A 669 -0.46 49.69 -55.56
C GLY A 669 -0.24 51.21 -55.53
N LEU A 670 -1.10 51.99 -54.86
CA LEU A 670 -0.96 53.44 -54.73
C LEU A 670 -0.16 53.83 -53.49
N THR A 671 -0.43 53.16 -52.37
CA THR A 671 0.18 53.50 -51.08
C THR A 671 1.39 52.63 -50.74
N ASN A 672 1.59 51.52 -51.46
CA ASN A 672 2.56 50.47 -51.13
C ASN A 672 2.43 50.00 -49.67
N GLN A 673 1.19 49.91 -49.18
CA GLN A 673 0.82 49.46 -47.84
C GLN A 673 -0.12 48.27 -47.92
N LEU A 674 -0.28 47.55 -46.81
CA LEU A 674 -1.22 46.45 -46.68
C LEU A 674 -2.66 46.98 -46.84
N ALA A 675 -3.41 46.41 -47.78
CA ALA A 675 -4.78 46.83 -48.10
C ALA A 675 -5.72 46.64 -46.89
N ASN A 676 -6.63 47.60 -46.70
CA ASN A 676 -7.58 47.62 -45.56
C ASN A 676 -8.49 46.38 -45.49
N GLY A 677 -8.76 45.69 -46.59
CA GLY A 677 -9.59 44.49 -46.60
C GLY A 677 -8.84 43.20 -46.27
N CYS A 678 -7.51 43.20 -46.35
CA CYS A 678 -6.70 41.99 -46.14
C CYS A 678 -6.38 41.80 -44.66
N PHE A 679 -6.21 40.53 -44.23
CA PHE A 679 -5.74 40.16 -42.89
C PHE A 679 -6.41 40.94 -41.76
N GLN A 680 -7.74 41.02 -41.80
CA GLN A 680 -8.49 41.68 -40.74
C GLN A 680 -8.56 40.77 -39.52
N PRO A 681 -8.44 41.31 -38.30
CA PRO A 681 -8.73 40.58 -37.08
C PRO A 681 -10.07 39.85 -37.14
N PHE A 682 -10.11 38.65 -36.58
CA PHE A 682 -11.33 37.85 -36.54
C PHE A 682 -11.47 37.07 -35.22
N GLY A 683 -12.71 36.75 -34.86
CA GLY A 683 -12.99 35.91 -33.71
C GLY A 683 -12.67 34.43 -33.97
N VAL A 684 -12.08 33.76 -32.98
CA VAL A 684 -11.67 32.36 -33.13
C VAL A 684 -12.55 31.46 -32.27
N ASN A 685 -13.12 30.41 -32.88
CA ASN A 685 -13.95 29.43 -32.19
C ASN A 685 -13.48 28.00 -32.47
N PHE A 686 -13.23 27.22 -31.42
CA PHE A 686 -12.85 25.82 -31.55
C PHE A 686 -13.39 24.94 -30.42
N ALA A 687 -13.58 23.67 -30.75
CA ALA A 687 -13.86 22.62 -29.78
C ALA A 687 -12.56 21.86 -29.45
N MET A 688 -12.31 21.64 -28.15
CA MET A 688 -11.16 20.88 -27.68
C MET A 688 -11.56 19.44 -27.32
N LYS A 689 -10.76 18.49 -27.80
CA LYS A 689 -10.91 17.05 -27.58
C LYS A 689 -9.56 16.44 -27.19
N PHE A 690 -9.58 15.40 -26.38
CA PHE A 690 -8.39 14.62 -26.03
C PHE A 690 -8.48 13.21 -26.64
N GLY A 691 -7.35 12.63 -27.01
CA GLY A 691 -7.28 11.34 -27.69
C GLY A 691 -7.61 11.45 -29.18
N THR A 692 -8.68 10.82 -29.64
CA THR A 692 -9.11 10.85 -31.03
C THR A 692 -10.08 12.01 -31.30
N VAL A 693 -10.15 12.47 -32.55
CA VAL A 693 -11.08 13.52 -32.98
C VAL A 693 -12.55 13.11 -32.85
N THR A 694 -12.82 11.81 -32.68
CA THR A 694 -14.14 11.24 -32.43
C THR A 694 -14.57 11.32 -30.96
N ASN A 695 -13.64 11.60 -30.04
CA ASN A 695 -13.98 11.76 -28.64
C ASN A 695 -14.86 12.99 -28.40
N THR A 696 -15.60 12.96 -27.30
CA THR A 696 -16.47 14.06 -26.86
C THR A 696 -15.66 15.32 -26.62
N ALA A 697 -16.15 16.46 -27.10
CA ALA A 697 -15.53 17.75 -26.83
C ALA A 697 -15.69 18.12 -25.35
N VAL A 698 -14.58 18.39 -24.68
CA VAL A 698 -14.54 18.67 -23.24
C VAL A 698 -14.62 20.17 -22.92
N ALA A 699 -14.22 21.03 -23.86
CA ALA A 699 -14.35 22.47 -23.75
C ALA A 699 -14.53 23.14 -25.12
N GLY A 700 -15.22 24.27 -25.14
CA GLY A 700 -15.32 25.17 -26.27
C GLY A 700 -14.65 26.50 -25.94
N PHE A 701 -13.94 26.99 -26.92
CA PHE A 701 -13.18 28.22 -26.84
C PHE A 701 -13.76 29.20 -27.82
N ALA A 702 -14.07 30.40 -27.33
CA ALA A 702 -14.52 31.51 -28.14
C ALA A 702 -13.70 32.74 -27.72
N VAL A 703 -12.82 33.18 -28.61
CA VAL A 703 -11.94 34.33 -28.37
C VAL A 703 -12.28 35.40 -29.42
N PRO A 704 -13.33 36.21 -29.20
CA PRO A 704 -13.88 37.09 -30.22
C PRO A 704 -13.03 38.33 -30.53
N ALA A 705 -12.09 38.69 -29.65
CA ALA A 705 -11.23 39.86 -29.79
C ALA A 705 -9.76 39.50 -29.64
N ASN A 706 -8.89 40.28 -30.30
CA ASN A 706 -7.45 40.15 -30.20
C ASN A 706 -6.97 40.41 -28.78
N LYS A 707 -5.79 39.85 -28.44
CA LYS A 707 -5.18 39.96 -27.10
C LYS A 707 -6.06 39.39 -25.98
N ASN A 708 -7.06 38.59 -26.32
CA ASN A 708 -7.77 37.78 -25.35
C ASN A 708 -7.27 36.34 -25.43
N PHE A 709 -7.30 35.63 -24.31
CA PHE A 709 -6.95 34.22 -24.28
C PHE A 709 -7.89 33.43 -23.37
N ASN A 710 -8.12 32.17 -23.70
CA ASN A 710 -8.66 31.21 -22.74
C ASN A 710 -7.52 30.37 -22.19
N ARG A 711 -7.67 29.86 -20.96
CA ARG A 711 -6.70 28.96 -20.34
C ARG A 711 -7.42 27.92 -19.50
N LEU A 712 -6.94 26.69 -19.55
CA LEU A 712 -7.42 25.58 -18.72
C LEU A 712 -6.27 24.93 -17.97
N GLY A 713 -6.59 24.33 -16.82
CA GLY A 713 -5.74 23.36 -16.14
C GLY A 713 -6.30 21.95 -16.33
N THR A 714 -5.45 20.95 -16.55
CA THR A 714 -5.85 19.54 -16.68
C THR A 714 -5.03 18.60 -15.80
N LEU A 715 -5.65 17.48 -15.44
CA LEU A 715 -5.02 16.30 -14.87
C LEU A 715 -5.21 15.13 -15.83
N ILE A 716 -4.11 14.53 -16.27
CA ILE A 716 -4.09 13.50 -17.31
C ILE A 716 -3.21 12.30 -16.89
N PRO A 717 -3.28 11.15 -17.58
CA PRO A 717 -2.43 10.00 -17.26
C PRO A 717 -0.94 10.32 -17.45
N ALA A 718 -0.09 9.89 -16.51
CA ALA A 718 1.35 10.09 -16.61
C ALA A 718 1.96 9.23 -17.73
N GLY A 719 2.92 9.79 -18.47
CA GLY A 719 3.72 9.05 -19.46
C GLY A 719 3.01 8.67 -20.76
N ALA A 720 1.73 9.01 -20.94
CA ALA A 720 1.04 8.85 -22.21
C ALA A 720 1.36 10.03 -23.15
N ASN A 721 1.53 9.74 -24.45
CA ASN A 721 1.41 10.75 -25.50
C ASN A 721 -0.07 11.16 -25.57
N VAL A 722 -0.47 12.11 -24.74
CA VAL A 722 -1.83 12.64 -24.78
C VAL A 722 -1.94 13.47 -26.05
N VAL A 723 -2.85 13.08 -26.94
CA VAL A 723 -3.13 13.82 -28.17
C VAL A 723 -4.23 14.83 -27.86
N MET A 724 -3.95 16.12 -28.04
CA MET A 724 -4.99 17.15 -28.01
C MET A 724 -5.38 17.51 -29.44
N ASN A 725 -6.69 17.59 -29.68
CA ASN A 725 -7.27 17.99 -30.95
C ASN A 725 -8.05 19.29 -30.77
N LEU A 726 -7.70 20.31 -31.55
CA LEU A 726 -8.49 21.53 -31.70
C LEU A 726 -9.20 21.47 -33.06
N ALA A 727 -10.54 21.45 -33.04
CA ALA A 727 -11.36 21.44 -34.25
C ALA A 727 -11.99 22.82 -34.45
N ALA A 728 -11.63 23.51 -35.53
CA ALA A 728 -12.10 24.88 -35.81
C ALA A 728 -13.43 24.86 -36.58
N ASN A 729 -14.38 25.65 -36.11
CA ASN A 729 -15.59 25.94 -36.88
C ASN A 729 -15.31 27.19 -37.72
N THR A 730 -14.86 27.00 -38.98
CA THR A 730 -14.81 28.03 -40.05
C THR A 730 -13.76 29.16 -39.95
N SER A 731 -12.78 29.10 -39.04
CA SER A 731 -11.77 30.18 -38.87
C SER A 731 -10.51 30.00 -39.75
N PRO A 732 -10.01 31.06 -40.44
CA PRO A 732 -8.79 31.02 -41.24
C PRO A 732 -7.54 31.22 -40.35
N CYS A 733 -7.23 30.22 -39.52
CA CYS A 733 -6.06 30.28 -38.63
C CYS A 733 -4.84 29.61 -39.26
N SER A 734 -3.68 30.27 -39.16
CA SER A 734 -2.38 29.60 -39.11
C SER A 734 -2.03 29.37 -37.63
N ALA A 735 -1.97 28.10 -37.20
CA ALA A 735 -1.63 27.77 -35.82
C ALA A 735 -0.11 27.78 -35.65
N ALA A 736 0.37 28.57 -34.70
CA ALA A 736 1.72 28.44 -34.16
C ALA A 736 1.61 27.99 -32.69
N ALA A 737 2.53 27.12 -32.26
CA ALA A 737 2.51 26.58 -30.91
C ALA A 737 3.85 26.87 -30.23
N THR A 738 3.78 27.30 -28.97
CA THR A 738 4.95 27.63 -28.16
C THR A 738 5.34 26.46 -27.28
N LYS A 739 6.63 26.15 -27.27
CA LYS A 739 7.27 25.20 -26.37
C LYS A 739 7.97 25.98 -25.26
N VAL A 740 7.51 25.84 -24.01
CA VAL A 740 8.23 26.41 -22.85
C VAL A 740 9.16 25.35 -22.19
N SER A 741 9.14 24.07 -22.61
CA SER A 741 10.11 23.00 -22.21
C SER A 741 9.99 21.71 -23.09
N PRO A 742 10.91 20.71 -23.03
CA PRO A 742 11.15 19.70 -24.09
C PRO A 742 10.00 18.71 -24.44
N GLY A 743 9.63 18.54 -25.72
CA GLY A 743 9.11 17.25 -26.24
C GLY A 743 7.82 17.17 -27.07
N ALA A 744 7.25 18.25 -27.61
CA ALA A 744 6.02 18.18 -28.42
C ALA A 744 6.26 18.30 -29.94
N THR A 745 5.47 17.58 -30.73
CA THR A 745 5.30 17.78 -32.19
C THR A 745 3.87 18.25 -32.43
N VAL A 746 3.72 19.38 -33.12
CA VAL A 746 2.42 19.93 -33.53
C VAL A 746 2.24 19.57 -34.99
N GLN A 747 1.17 18.85 -35.31
CA GLN A 747 0.80 18.52 -36.68
C GLN A 747 -0.51 19.22 -37.01
N THR A 748 -0.46 20.14 -37.97
CA THR A 748 -1.61 20.85 -38.51
C THR A 748 -1.97 20.24 -39.85
N ASP A 749 -3.14 19.59 -39.94
CA ASP A 749 -3.65 19.08 -41.22
C ASP A 749 -4.53 20.16 -41.87
N TYR A 750 -4.16 20.56 -43.09
CA TYR A 750 -4.86 21.56 -43.89
C TYR A 750 -5.65 20.88 -45.01
N GLU A 751 -6.88 21.32 -45.26
CA GLU A 751 -7.68 20.91 -46.41
C GLU A 751 -7.83 22.08 -47.40
N LEU A 752 -7.45 21.87 -48.66
CA LEU A 752 -7.59 22.86 -49.73
C LEU A 752 -9.04 22.90 -50.22
N GLN A 753 -9.63 24.10 -50.33
CA GLN A 753 -10.94 24.23 -50.97
C GLN A 753 -10.83 24.02 -52.49
N GLY A 754 -11.80 23.29 -53.05
CA GLY A 754 -11.87 23.01 -54.48
C GLY A 754 -12.24 24.21 -55.37
N ASP A 755 -12.29 25.43 -54.84
CA ASP A 755 -12.68 26.66 -55.54
C ASP A 755 -11.50 27.56 -55.95
N GLY A 756 -10.26 27.15 -55.67
CA GLY A 756 -9.06 27.92 -56.00
C GLY A 756 -8.75 29.07 -55.02
N SER A 757 -9.50 29.20 -53.92
CA SER A 757 -9.12 30.08 -52.81
C SER A 757 -8.10 29.37 -51.90
N THR A 758 -6.95 29.99 -51.67
CA THR A 758 -5.81 29.40 -50.94
C THR A 758 -5.90 29.55 -49.43
N ILE A 759 -7.06 29.90 -48.86
CA ILE A 759 -7.18 30.13 -47.42
C ILE A 759 -7.24 28.77 -46.71
N PRO A 760 -6.20 28.38 -45.92
CA PRO A 760 -6.17 27.08 -45.29
C PRO A 760 -7.22 27.02 -44.18
N ARG A 761 -8.15 26.07 -44.25
CA ARG A 761 -9.02 25.73 -43.13
C ARG A 761 -8.28 24.72 -42.25
N ILE A 762 -8.11 25.00 -40.96
CA ILE A 762 -7.63 23.99 -40.02
C ILE A 762 -8.78 23.00 -39.80
N THR A 763 -8.66 21.80 -40.34
CA THR A 763 -9.65 20.74 -40.11
C THR A 763 -9.39 20.11 -38.73
N THR A 764 -8.12 19.87 -38.38
CA THR A 764 -7.69 19.38 -37.06
C THR A 764 -6.25 19.77 -36.76
N SER A 765 -5.98 20.36 -35.60
CA SER A 765 -4.62 20.49 -35.06
C SER A 765 -4.38 19.38 -34.04
N GLN A 766 -3.41 18.50 -34.29
CA GLN A 766 -2.97 17.48 -33.35
C GLN A 766 -1.71 17.96 -32.63
N VAL A 767 -1.73 17.94 -31.29
CA VAL A 767 -0.51 18.13 -30.52
C VAL A 767 -0.28 16.90 -29.65
N LYS A 768 0.90 16.28 -29.79
CA LYS A 768 1.33 15.13 -29.00
C LYS A 768 2.24 15.62 -27.87
N TYR A 769 1.92 15.27 -26.63
CA TYR A 769 2.68 15.68 -25.45
C TYR A 769 3.21 14.48 -24.67
N ASN A 770 4.52 14.45 -24.38
CA ASN A 770 5.04 13.62 -23.30
C ASN A 770 4.93 14.39 -21.99
N VAL A 771 3.86 14.16 -21.22
CA VAL A 771 3.59 14.91 -19.96
C VAL A 771 4.29 14.25 -18.77
N ARG A 772 5.56 13.84 -18.95
CA ARG A 772 6.39 13.37 -17.84
C ARG A 772 7.60 14.28 -17.69
N GLY A 773 7.50 15.21 -16.75
CA GLY A 773 8.53 16.19 -16.45
C GLY A 773 7.88 17.53 -16.13
N ILE A 774 8.19 18.03 -14.93
CA ILE A 774 8.19 19.42 -14.47
C ILE A 774 7.35 20.34 -15.38
N ARG A 775 6.06 20.43 -15.01
CA ARG A 775 4.98 21.28 -15.52
C ARG A 775 5.27 22.03 -16.82
N THR A 776 4.43 21.78 -17.81
CA THR A 776 4.48 22.47 -19.09
C THR A 776 3.26 23.37 -19.25
N HIS A 777 3.46 24.68 -19.27
CA HIS A 777 2.47 25.62 -19.79
C HIS A 777 2.63 25.71 -21.31
N PHE A 778 1.54 25.50 -22.04
CA PHE A 778 1.50 25.60 -23.49
C PHE A 778 0.67 26.79 -23.93
N VAL A 779 1.16 27.49 -24.94
CA VAL A 779 0.41 28.57 -25.60
C VAL A 779 0.29 28.22 -27.07
N ALA A 780 -0.94 28.01 -27.52
CA ALA A 780 -1.28 27.98 -28.94
C ALA A 780 -1.79 29.37 -29.36
N VAL A 781 -1.37 29.83 -30.54
CA VAL A 781 -1.75 31.14 -31.08
C VAL A 781 -2.40 30.96 -32.45
N CYS A 782 -3.43 31.75 -32.73
CA CYS A 782 -3.99 31.87 -34.07
C CYS A 782 -3.53 33.19 -34.70
N THR A 783 -2.92 33.10 -35.88
CA THR A 783 -2.43 34.23 -36.69
C THR A 783 -2.90 34.10 -38.14
N HIS A 784 -2.75 35.17 -38.94
CA HIS A 784 -2.94 35.08 -40.39
C HIS A 784 -1.73 34.45 -41.08
N ASN A 785 -1.96 33.69 -42.16
CA ASN A 785 -0.89 33.27 -43.07
C ASN A 785 -0.63 34.37 -44.12
N GLY A 786 0.45 35.14 -43.94
CA GLY A 786 0.74 36.32 -44.75
C GLY A 786 1.44 36.03 -46.07
N ASP A 787 2.22 34.97 -46.17
CA ASP A 787 3.05 34.63 -47.34
C ASP A 787 2.49 33.49 -48.18
N GLY A 788 1.34 32.92 -47.77
CA GLY A 788 0.66 31.84 -48.47
C GLY A 788 1.42 30.51 -48.44
N VAL A 789 2.51 30.41 -47.67
CA VAL A 789 3.29 29.18 -47.52
C VAL A 789 2.70 28.37 -46.37
N PRO A 790 2.47 27.05 -46.53
CA PRO A 790 2.14 26.19 -45.39
C PRO A 790 3.32 26.13 -44.42
N HIS A 791 3.13 26.66 -43.22
CA HIS A 791 4.15 26.60 -42.17
C HIS A 791 3.99 25.29 -41.40
N THR A 792 4.88 24.33 -41.65
CA THR A 792 4.94 23.08 -40.87
C THR A 792 5.60 23.38 -39.53
N ALA A 793 4.91 23.08 -38.44
CA ALA A 793 5.20 23.60 -37.12
C ALA A 793 6.53 23.10 -36.54
N ASP A 794 7.57 23.92 -36.62
CA ASP A 794 8.76 23.88 -35.76
C ASP A 794 9.36 25.29 -35.65
N ILE A 795 8.60 26.21 -35.06
CA ILE A 795 9.01 27.60 -34.84
C ILE A 795 9.84 27.67 -33.56
N THR A 796 11.01 28.33 -33.61
CA THR A 796 11.91 28.41 -32.45
C THR A 796 11.30 29.20 -31.29
N GLN A 797 11.68 28.87 -30.06
CA GLN A 797 11.18 29.54 -28.83
C GLN A 797 11.33 31.07 -28.89
N ALA A 798 12.43 31.59 -29.46
CA ALA A 798 12.69 33.02 -29.60
C ALA A 798 11.69 33.76 -30.52
N GLN A 799 11.18 33.08 -31.55
CA GLN A 799 10.24 33.67 -32.52
C GLN A 799 8.82 33.73 -31.97
N VAL A 800 8.44 32.77 -31.12
CA VAL A 800 7.12 32.76 -30.46
C VAL A 800 7.12 33.58 -29.16
N ILE A 801 8.27 33.86 -28.54
CA ILE A 801 8.40 34.87 -27.46
C ILE A 801 7.88 36.25 -27.90
N GLN A 802 7.93 36.59 -29.20
CA GLN A 802 7.29 37.80 -29.74
C GLN A 802 5.75 37.81 -29.61
N LEU A 803 5.14 36.64 -29.40
CA LEU A 803 3.71 36.41 -29.19
C LEU A 803 3.38 35.83 -27.79
N ALA A 804 4.32 35.90 -26.83
CA ALA A 804 4.01 35.57 -25.44
C ALA A 804 2.75 36.33 -25.02
N ILE A 805 1.87 35.70 -24.23
CA ILE A 805 0.60 36.31 -23.78
C ILE A 805 0.93 37.73 -23.30
N PRO A 806 0.52 38.77 -24.05
CA PRO A 806 0.96 40.12 -23.74
C PRO A 806 0.57 40.49 -22.30
N ALA A 807 1.37 41.33 -21.64
CA ALA A 807 1.03 41.77 -20.27
C ALA A 807 -0.34 42.47 -20.20
N ASP A 808 -0.81 43.03 -21.32
CA ASP A 808 -2.14 43.65 -21.48
C ASP A 808 -3.23 42.67 -21.96
N ALA A 809 -2.91 41.39 -22.18
CA ALA A 809 -3.86 40.40 -22.64
C ALA A 809 -4.84 39.99 -21.54
N LYS A 810 -6.11 39.81 -21.92
CA LYS A 810 -7.20 39.56 -20.97
C LYS A 810 -7.63 38.09 -21.00
N PRO A 811 -7.66 37.40 -19.84
CA PRO A 811 -8.21 36.06 -19.77
C PRO A 811 -9.73 36.11 -20.03
N LEU A 812 -10.24 35.11 -20.75
CA LEU A 812 -11.66 34.89 -21.00
C LEU A 812 -12.10 33.59 -20.37
N LYS A 813 -13.34 33.60 -19.87
CA LYS A 813 -14.06 32.40 -19.48
C LYS A 813 -14.35 31.51 -20.70
N LEU A 814 -14.27 30.20 -20.52
CA LEU A 814 -14.59 29.23 -21.58
C LEU A 814 -16.06 29.34 -22.01
N SER A 815 -16.33 29.16 -23.31
CA SER A 815 -17.67 29.32 -23.87
C SER A 815 -18.56 28.10 -23.65
N THR A 816 -17.97 26.90 -23.63
CA THR A 816 -18.63 25.67 -23.20
C THR A 816 -17.66 24.85 -22.34
N PHE A 817 -18.21 24.19 -21.32
CA PHE A 817 -17.46 23.41 -20.34
C PHE A 817 -18.23 22.12 -20.06
N ASN A 818 -17.83 21.03 -20.72
CA ASN A 818 -18.63 19.79 -20.78
C ASN A 818 -18.08 18.67 -19.90
N TYR A 819 -17.19 19.00 -18.96
CA TYR A 819 -16.57 18.03 -18.09
C TYR A 819 -17.13 18.16 -16.68
N GLY A 820 -17.64 17.06 -16.14
CA GLY A 820 -18.37 17.08 -14.87
C GLY A 820 -19.81 17.61 -14.97
N ALA A 821 -20.34 17.87 -16.17
CA ALA A 821 -21.79 18.01 -16.34
C ALA A 821 -22.42 16.61 -16.20
N LEU A 822 -23.14 16.41 -15.09
CA LEU A 822 -24.09 15.31 -14.92
C LEU A 822 -25.30 15.51 -15.85
#